data_AF-A0A1Q9EB36-F1
#
_entry.id   AF-A0A1Q9EB36-F1
#
_cell.length_a   1.000
_cell.length_b   1.000
_cell.length_c   1.000
_cell.angle_alpha   90.00
_cell.angle_beta   90.00
_cell.angle_gamma   90.00
#
_symmetry.space_group_name_H-M   'P 1'
#
loop_
_entity.id
_entity.type
_entity.pdbx_description
1 polymer ?
#
loop_
_entity_poly.entity_id
_entity_poly.type
_entity_poly.pdbx_seq_one_letter_code
_entity_poly.pdbx_strand_id
1 'polypeptide(L)'
;MEDPFLYVVDWVSEGTKRQLGAPELLLLEEFDGNPKLLQAKLHIVEGERDRVADLLVEHGVCEWNDGKDVKTFQGTKLLNGMFGVAKSDMTPQNETVLRVIMNFIPLNSYLAAGASGCASTLNGVVRGTRETTCAWWQVYLDNFVAGERCRAAESPTTSEKWHLMTENQWEKVGVLSSAKKRTSNATTVEELGAFIDGPNKTMGVSPARILKLVHSSLLILGLSSPPRKLVQIILGRWIYLLQYRRPGMAIFSEPWKLIYGRYTRKKVLALKEELWLAILLLPLLHTCLDATVLEQVTCSDASLKGGAVAVSDGLTQQGAELENRLGDPRAEAISVPIVVLSLFNGIGGAFRAYDLAGVMPMGLYAVECHGPANRITQRRWPQTKVFGDVLAFGSAELQEIVDRPPDAKELHVWGGFPCRDLSSAKANRNNLTGKQSSLFYELARIWEAAKTVSGDRLRVYLVAENVASMDIEARREISQTLGLKPIRLDPANVMNMSRPRFFWTDLPPISMEGITHVPQDDYIEIRASAKLVTPDSWLRRRLLHLTDSYVSMSVISKGRKALEDGNLAFAIIMLVVGIRTWSVLVQPAVDAVGALQVASYAFTTAGLLCACYLQNSKWRGISLAIAVFARSVLEGEISCLTARMRWRELIGAMRQTSRMHQLTAASLAATTVLVAFATLYDISQGHGADAVPNLILVLIMPFSLYVAACATADCTRLPSLLCMLDAEEEEEEGAYMDLALFLTLSESGFFMWDTRVTLGVLQKFVYFTSAVVGTIGFQLKLVDL
;
A
#
# COMPACT_ATOMS: atom_id res chain seq x y z
N MET A 1 27.44 34.61 34.51
CA MET A 1 27.34 33.19 34.14
C MET A 1 26.06 33.05 33.37
N GLU A 2 26.17 33.10 32.05
CA GLU A 2 25.04 32.96 31.13
C GLU A 2 24.60 31.49 31.15
N ASP A 3 23.31 31.26 31.36
CA ASP A 3 22.68 29.95 31.48
C ASP A 3 22.75 29.22 30.12
N PRO A 4 23.51 28.12 29.97
CA PRO A 4 23.86 27.55 28.67
C PRO A 4 22.71 26.82 27.95
N PHE A 5 21.44 27.01 28.36
CA PHE A 5 20.30 26.21 27.89
C PHE A 5 19.04 27.00 27.45
N LEU A 6 19.15 28.29 27.13
CA LEU A 6 17.97 29.17 27.20
C LEU A 6 17.19 29.53 25.91
N TYR A 7 17.34 28.83 24.78
CA TYR A 7 16.45 29.07 23.63
C TYR A 7 15.79 27.78 23.11
N VAL A 8 14.46 27.80 22.97
CA VAL A 8 13.65 26.71 22.37
C VAL A 8 14.17 26.32 20.98
N VAL A 9 14.82 27.27 20.28
CA VAL A 9 15.45 27.09 18.97
C VAL A 9 16.69 26.16 19.02
N ASP A 10 17.33 26.01 20.18
CA ASP A 10 18.45 25.09 20.37
C ASP A 10 18.00 23.63 20.58
N TRP A 11 16.70 23.38 20.71
CA TRP A 11 16.14 22.06 20.98
C TRP A 11 15.58 21.37 19.72
N VAL A 12 15.68 22.02 18.57
CA VAL A 12 15.19 21.51 17.28
C VAL A 12 16.36 21.12 16.38
N SER A 13 16.11 20.28 15.37
CA SER A 13 17.15 19.90 14.40
C SER A 13 17.73 21.14 13.70
N GLU A 14 19.00 21.12 13.28
CA GLU A 14 19.65 22.27 12.65
C GLU A 14 18.89 22.81 11.42
N GLY A 15 18.22 21.94 10.65
CA GLY A 15 17.33 22.38 9.57
C GLY A 15 16.12 23.17 10.07
N THR A 16 15.52 22.74 11.18
CA THR A 16 14.41 23.46 11.84
C THR A 16 14.92 24.73 12.51
N LYS A 17 16.10 24.70 13.12
CA LYS A 17 16.77 25.85 13.73
C LYS A 17 17.04 26.94 12.70
N ARG A 18 17.55 26.55 11.52
CA ARG A 18 17.74 27.44 10.37
C ARG A 18 16.41 28.02 9.90
N GLN A 19 15.34 27.23 9.82
CA GLN A 19 14.00 27.71 9.44
C GLN A 19 13.37 28.65 10.49
N LEU A 20 13.60 28.42 11.78
CA LEU A 20 13.12 29.28 12.85
C LEU A 20 13.96 30.57 12.98
N GLY A 21 15.26 30.51 12.70
CA GLY A 21 16.17 31.65 12.69
C GLY A 21 16.10 32.50 11.41
N ALA A 22 15.63 31.92 10.31
CA ALA A 22 15.39 32.57 9.02
C ALA A 22 14.02 32.14 8.44
N PRO A 23 12.91 32.66 9.01
CA PRO A 23 11.53 32.30 8.61
C PRO A 23 11.22 32.55 7.13
N GLU A 24 11.96 33.46 6.49
CA GLU A 24 11.89 33.74 5.06
C GLU A 24 12.21 32.52 4.19
N LEU A 25 12.98 31.54 4.68
CA LEU A 25 13.26 30.28 3.99
C LEU A 25 12.03 29.36 3.88
N LEU A 26 11.01 29.60 4.70
CA LEU A 26 9.74 28.88 4.65
C LEU A 26 8.79 29.48 3.62
N LEU A 27 9.09 30.64 3.04
CA LEU A 27 8.23 31.30 2.08
C LEU A 27 8.44 30.72 0.67
N LEU A 28 7.35 30.46 -0.05
CA LEU A 28 7.44 30.06 -1.45
C LEU A 28 7.92 31.25 -2.31
N GLU A 29 8.86 31.05 -3.24
CA GLU A 29 9.26 32.15 -4.12
C GLU A 29 8.10 32.61 -5.04
N GLU A 30 7.21 31.68 -5.42
CA GLU A 30 6.02 31.94 -6.22
C GLU A 30 4.80 31.19 -5.67
N PHE A 31 3.60 31.79 -5.78
CA PHE A 31 2.34 31.17 -5.41
C PHE A 31 1.64 30.59 -6.65
N ASP A 32 1.72 29.28 -6.84
CA ASP A 32 1.07 28.54 -7.96
C ASP A 32 -0.39 28.13 -7.63
N GLY A 33 -0.96 28.70 -6.55
CA GLY A 33 -2.30 28.41 -6.08
C GLY A 33 -3.35 29.37 -6.65
N ASN A 34 -4.63 29.06 -6.41
CA ASN A 34 -5.71 29.99 -6.70
C ASN A 34 -5.58 31.25 -5.83
N PRO A 35 -5.49 32.48 -6.39
CA PRO A 35 -5.34 33.72 -5.60
C PRO A 35 -6.41 33.91 -4.52
N LYS A 36 -7.59 33.30 -4.69
CA LYS A 36 -8.65 33.29 -3.66
C LYS A 36 -8.23 32.61 -2.35
N LEU A 37 -7.24 31.72 -2.37
CA LEU A 37 -6.70 31.07 -1.17
C LEU A 37 -5.87 32.02 -0.31
N LEU A 38 -5.34 33.11 -0.90
CA LEU A 38 -4.63 34.17 -0.18
C LEU A 38 -5.57 35.12 0.57
N GLN A 39 -6.89 34.91 0.47
CA GLN A 39 -7.91 35.70 1.13
C GLN A 39 -8.76 34.80 2.01
N ALA A 40 -8.85 35.12 3.30
CA ALA A 40 -9.83 34.48 4.16
C ALA A 40 -11.24 35.02 3.90
N LYS A 41 -12.23 34.12 3.98
CA LYS A 41 -13.64 34.50 3.95
C LYS A 41 -14.10 34.91 5.35
N LEU A 42 -14.52 36.16 5.49
CA LEU A 42 -15.14 36.69 6.71
C LEU A 42 -16.66 36.54 6.63
N HIS A 43 -17.27 36.10 7.73
CA HIS A 43 -18.73 36.01 7.88
C HIS A 43 -19.18 37.10 8.85
N ILE A 44 -19.31 38.33 8.34
CA ILE A 44 -19.80 39.49 9.08
C ILE A 44 -21.10 39.94 8.41
N VAL A 45 -22.06 40.43 9.21
CA VAL A 45 -23.27 41.05 8.68
C VAL A 45 -22.90 42.22 7.78
N GLU A 46 -23.53 42.30 6.62
CA GLU A 46 -23.25 43.36 5.64
C GLU A 46 -23.47 44.74 6.28
N GLY A 47 -22.48 45.63 6.17
CA GLY A 47 -22.49 46.97 6.79
C GLY A 47 -21.86 47.06 8.18
N GLU A 48 -21.66 45.95 8.91
CA GLU A 48 -21.12 45.99 10.29
C GLU A 48 -19.59 45.85 10.35
N ARG A 49 -18.92 45.69 9.21
CA ARG A 49 -17.48 45.35 9.14
C ARG A 49 -16.58 46.37 9.83
N ASP A 50 -16.76 47.64 9.52
CA ASP A 50 -15.86 48.70 10.01
C ASP A 50 -16.04 48.90 11.51
N ARG A 51 -17.29 48.91 11.98
CA ARG A 51 -17.62 48.99 13.40
C ARG A 51 -17.03 47.83 14.22
N VAL A 52 -17.10 46.60 13.70
CA VAL A 52 -16.49 45.43 14.36
C VAL A 52 -14.96 45.57 14.41
N ALA A 53 -14.33 46.06 13.33
CA ALA A 53 -12.89 46.29 13.29
C ALA A 53 -12.46 47.38 14.29
N ASP A 54 -13.19 48.51 14.34
CA ASP A 54 -12.93 49.60 15.29
C ASP A 54 -13.02 49.11 16.75
N LEU A 55 -14.06 48.34 17.09
CA LEU A 55 -14.21 47.77 18.43
C LEU A 55 -13.05 46.83 18.80
N LEU A 56 -12.59 46.00 17.87
CA LEU A 56 -11.46 45.11 18.10
C LEU A 56 -10.16 45.88 18.37
N VAL A 57 -9.96 47.01 17.69
CA VAL A 57 -8.81 47.89 17.92
C VAL A 57 -8.94 48.64 19.24
N GLU A 58 -10.13 49.18 19.55
CA GLU A 58 -10.42 49.86 20.81
C GLU A 58 -10.20 48.95 22.03
N HIS A 59 -10.56 47.67 21.90
CA HIS A 59 -10.37 46.66 22.95
C HIS A 59 -8.96 46.04 22.96
N GLY A 60 -8.02 46.54 22.13
CA GLY A 60 -6.64 46.06 22.07
C GLY A 60 -6.47 44.64 21.54
N VAL A 61 -7.48 44.09 20.85
CA VAL A 61 -7.43 42.75 20.24
C VAL A 61 -6.68 42.79 18.91
N CYS A 62 -6.73 43.92 18.19
CA CYS A 62 -6.06 44.15 16.92
C CYS A 62 -5.47 45.55 16.85
N GLU A 63 -4.61 45.78 15.86
CA GLU A 63 -4.12 47.11 15.50
C GLU A 63 -4.33 47.36 14.00
N TRP A 64 -4.38 48.63 13.60
CA TRP A 64 -4.43 49.02 12.20
C TRP A 64 -3.03 48.90 11.58
N ASN A 65 -2.91 48.03 10.58
CA ASN A 65 -1.71 47.94 9.75
C ASN A 65 -1.90 48.74 8.44
N ASP A 66 -0.87 49.46 8.02
CA ASP A 66 -0.89 50.13 6.72
C ASP A 66 -0.95 49.06 5.61
N GLY A 67 -1.83 49.28 4.65
CA GLY A 67 -2.02 48.36 3.54
C GLY A 67 -0.74 48.14 2.72
N LYS A 68 0.24 49.04 2.76
CA LYS A 68 1.54 48.88 2.08
C LYS A 68 2.46 47.86 2.76
N ASP A 69 2.28 47.64 4.06
CA ASP A 69 3.08 46.71 4.86
C ASP A 69 2.55 45.27 4.74
N VAL A 70 1.36 45.11 4.15
CA VAL A 70 0.78 43.81 3.84
C VAL A 70 1.48 43.19 2.62
N LYS A 71 2.12 42.04 2.85
CA LYS A 71 2.79 41.27 1.80
C LYS A 71 1.84 40.98 0.62
N THR A 72 2.31 41.25 -0.59
CA THR A 72 1.55 41.09 -1.83
C THR A 72 2.21 40.04 -2.73
N PHE A 73 1.41 39.11 -3.26
CA PHE A 73 1.82 38.07 -4.20
C PHE A 73 1.00 38.16 -5.48
N GLN A 74 1.66 38.31 -6.63
CA GLN A 74 1.01 38.44 -7.94
C GLN A 74 -0.15 39.47 -7.93
N GLY A 75 0.07 40.61 -7.26
CA GLY A 75 -0.94 41.67 -7.11
C GLY A 75 -2.04 41.42 -6.08
N THR A 76 -2.04 40.27 -5.38
CA THR A 76 -3.01 39.93 -4.34
C THR A 76 -2.37 40.03 -2.96
N LYS A 77 -3.01 40.79 -2.04
CA LYS A 77 -2.56 40.89 -0.64
C LYS A 77 -2.81 39.60 0.12
N LEU A 78 -1.85 39.19 0.93
CA LEU A 78 -1.97 38.05 1.85
C LEU A 78 -2.80 38.49 3.06
N LEU A 79 -4.06 38.03 3.12
CA LEU A 79 -5.01 38.46 4.15
C LEU A 79 -5.54 37.24 4.92
N ASN A 80 -4.96 37.00 6.11
CA ASN A 80 -5.51 36.06 7.07
C ASN A 80 -6.86 36.56 7.60
N GLY A 81 -7.72 35.63 8.01
CA GLY A 81 -9.05 35.96 8.51
C GLY A 81 -9.10 35.92 10.01
N MET A 82 -10.01 36.69 10.62
CA MET A 82 -10.34 36.54 12.02
C MET A 82 -11.86 36.51 12.17
N PHE A 83 -12.39 35.57 12.94
CA PHE A 83 -13.83 35.44 13.15
C PHE A 83 -14.16 34.99 14.57
N GLY A 84 -15.30 35.43 15.08
CA GLY A 84 -15.82 35.04 16.38
C GLY A 84 -16.81 33.89 16.28
N VAL A 85 -16.77 32.98 17.25
CA VAL A 85 -17.78 31.93 17.43
C VAL A 85 -18.34 32.02 18.84
N ALA A 86 -19.65 32.25 18.94
CA ALA A 86 -20.38 32.22 20.20
C ALA A 86 -20.21 30.85 20.89
N LYS A 87 -19.89 30.87 22.18
CA LYS A 87 -19.90 29.70 23.05
C LYS A 87 -21.16 29.68 23.90
N SER A 88 -21.49 28.51 24.42
CA SER A 88 -22.61 28.33 25.36
C SER A 88 -22.35 28.97 26.72
N ASP A 89 -21.10 29.36 27.00
CA ASP A 89 -20.70 29.98 28.25
C ASP A 89 -21.15 31.45 28.26
N MET A 90 -21.60 31.91 29.42
CA MET A 90 -22.07 33.28 29.65
C MET A 90 -21.10 33.99 30.60
N THR A 91 -20.91 35.28 30.42
CA THR A 91 -20.25 36.14 31.41
C THR A 91 -21.14 36.25 32.67
N PRO A 92 -20.60 36.71 33.82
CA PRO A 92 -21.41 37.00 35.02
C PRO A 92 -22.57 37.98 34.75
N GLN A 93 -22.47 38.80 33.70
CA GLN A 93 -23.47 39.75 33.22
C GLN A 93 -24.47 39.12 32.24
N ASN A 94 -24.43 37.79 32.06
CA ASN A 94 -25.31 37.01 31.19
C ASN A 94 -25.12 37.26 29.69
N GLU A 95 -23.92 37.68 29.28
CA GLU A 95 -23.56 37.91 27.88
C GLU A 95 -22.83 36.69 27.30
N THR A 96 -23.05 36.41 26.02
CA THR A 96 -22.46 35.24 25.37
C THR A 96 -20.95 35.40 25.19
N VAL A 97 -20.16 34.44 25.68
CA VAL A 97 -18.70 34.44 25.49
C VAL A 97 -18.38 34.16 24.02
N LEU A 98 -17.69 35.10 23.37
CA LEU A 98 -17.21 34.95 22.01
C LEU A 98 -15.79 34.36 22.00
N ARG A 99 -15.61 33.21 21.36
CA ARG A 99 -14.26 32.73 21.03
C ARG A 99 -13.80 33.38 19.73
N VAL A 100 -12.77 34.22 19.79
CA VAL A 100 -12.07 34.73 18.61
C VAL A 100 -11.18 33.63 18.02
N ILE A 101 -11.21 33.47 16.69
CA ILE A 101 -10.43 32.48 15.94
C ILE A 101 -9.72 33.19 14.79
N MET A 102 -8.42 32.93 14.64
CA MET A 102 -7.64 33.36 13.48
C MET A 102 -7.51 32.24 12.45
N ASN A 103 -7.77 32.56 11.19
CA ASN A 103 -7.66 31.69 10.03
C ASN A 103 -6.36 31.98 9.27
N PHE A 104 -5.36 31.12 9.51
CA PHE A 104 -4.06 31.16 8.85
C PHE A 104 -3.99 30.30 7.57
N ILE A 105 -5.12 29.83 7.02
CA ILE A 105 -5.11 29.11 5.72
C ILE A 105 -4.41 29.93 4.62
N PRO A 106 -4.63 31.26 4.49
CA PRO A 106 -3.89 32.08 3.54
C PRO A 106 -2.38 32.02 3.74
N LEU A 107 -1.89 32.26 4.95
CA LEU A 107 -0.46 32.17 5.27
C LEU A 107 0.10 30.78 4.99
N ASN A 108 -0.56 29.73 5.46
CA ASN A 108 -0.12 28.35 5.30
C ASN A 108 -0.07 27.89 3.85
N SER A 109 -0.91 28.47 2.98
CA SER A 109 -0.88 28.18 1.54
C SER A 109 0.38 28.69 0.85
N TYR A 110 1.12 29.58 1.52
CA TYR A 110 2.34 30.22 1.04
C TYR A 110 3.61 29.72 1.73
N LEU A 111 3.50 28.81 2.71
CA LEU A 111 4.65 28.21 3.38
C LEU A 111 5.05 26.90 2.70
N ALA A 112 6.34 26.74 2.38
CA ALA A 112 6.93 25.47 1.97
C ALA A 112 6.69 24.45 3.10
N ALA A 113 6.13 23.28 2.75
CA ALA A 113 5.68 22.28 3.70
C ALA A 113 6.85 21.66 4.51
N GLY A 114 7.30 22.34 5.57
CA GLY A 114 8.34 21.90 6.49
C GLY A 114 7.82 21.26 7.78
N ALA A 115 6.60 21.60 8.23
CA ALA A 115 6.05 21.11 9.50
C ALA A 115 5.10 19.92 9.28
N SER A 116 5.67 18.72 9.09
CA SER A 116 4.88 17.48 9.15
C SER A 116 4.41 17.23 10.60
N GLY A 117 3.10 17.03 10.79
CA GLY A 117 2.49 16.91 12.13
C GLY A 117 2.81 15.60 12.86
N CYS A 118 2.61 15.62 14.18
CA CYS A 118 2.55 14.56 15.22
C CYS A 118 3.11 13.15 14.90
N ALA A 119 2.64 12.51 13.83
CA ALA A 119 3.08 11.17 13.42
C ALA A 119 4.54 11.11 12.92
N SER A 120 5.09 12.18 12.35
CA SER A 120 6.49 12.21 11.87
C SER A 120 7.50 12.30 13.02
N THR A 121 7.20 13.11 14.04
CA THR A 121 8.04 13.30 15.23
C THR A 121 8.09 12.03 16.09
N LEU A 122 6.95 11.37 16.30
CA LEU A 122 6.87 10.08 17.01
C LEU A 122 7.65 8.95 16.31
N ASN A 123 7.70 8.93 14.98
CA ASN A 123 8.49 7.93 14.24
C ASN A 123 10.01 8.06 14.48
N GLY A 124 10.51 9.26 14.77
CA GLY A 124 11.92 9.48 15.14
C GLY A 124 12.26 8.87 16.51
N VAL A 125 11.33 8.97 17.47
CA VAL A 125 11.44 8.38 18.82
C VAL A 125 11.45 6.85 18.77
N VAL A 126 10.65 6.26 17.86
CA VAL A 126 10.60 4.81 17.62
C VAL A 126 11.89 4.28 17.00
N ARG A 127 12.59 5.08 16.18
CA ARG A 127 13.85 4.68 15.53
C ARG A 127 15.04 4.54 16.48
N GLY A 128 15.05 5.25 17.60
CA GLY A 128 16.27 5.46 18.39
C GLY A 128 16.54 4.49 19.55
N THR A 129 15.60 3.64 19.99
CA THR A 129 15.72 3.15 21.38
C THR A 129 15.25 1.71 21.61
N ARG A 130 16.19 0.75 21.52
CA ARG A 130 16.09 -0.46 22.36
C ARG A 130 16.67 -0.21 23.76
N GLU A 131 17.53 0.78 23.93
CA GLU A 131 18.44 0.83 25.09
C GLU A 131 18.30 2.05 26.01
N THR A 132 17.58 3.11 25.68
CA THR A 132 17.50 4.33 26.51
C THR A 132 16.09 4.90 26.66
N THR A 133 15.84 5.55 27.80
CA THR A 133 14.67 6.42 28.05
C THR A 133 14.71 7.56 27.04
N CYS A 134 13.60 7.82 26.34
CA CYS A 134 13.55 8.87 25.33
C CYS A 134 12.29 9.70 25.52
N ALA A 135 12.50 11.00 25.73
CA ALA A 135 11.44 11.99 25.78
C ALA A 135 11.29 12.68 24.44
N TRP A 136 10.07 13.08 24.13
CA TRP A 136 9.72 13.82 22.94
C TRP A 136 8.78 14.96 23.30
N TRP A 137 8.75 15.98 22.45
CA TRP A 137 7.82 17.08 22.58
C TRP A 137 7.37 17.56 21.22
N GLN A 138 6.24 18.25 21.20
CA GLN A 138 5.66 18.87 20.03
C GLN A 138 4.99 20.18 20.46
N VAL A 139 5.17 21.22 19.64
CA VAL A 139 4.34 22.42 19.67
C VAL A 139 3.50 22.43 18.39
N TYR A 140 2.20 22.64 18.54
CA TYR A 140 1.27 22.86 17.43
C TYR A 140 0.39 24.06 17.72
N LEU A 141 0.64 25.17 17.02
CA LEU A 141 -0.01 26.47 17.27
C LEU A 141 0.13 26.88 18.75
N ASP A 142 -0.97 26.84 19.49
CA ASP A 142 -1.10 27.16 20.90
C ASP A 142 -1.03 25.93 21.83
N ASN A 143 -0.79 24.73 21.29
CA ASN A 143 -0.72 23.50 22.07
C ASN A 143 0.71 22.99 22.24
N PHE A 144 1.09 22.67 23.48
CA PHE A 144 2.36 22.02 23.81
C PHE A 144 2.09 20.63 24.37
N VAL A 145 2.80 19.64 23.84
CA VAL A 145 2.72 18.24 24.26
C VAL A 145 4.13 17.74 24.50
N ALA A 146 4.35 17.09 25.63
CA ALA A 146 5.55 16.31 25.87
C ALA A 146 5.15 14.91 26.32
N GLY A 147 5.92 13.91 25.90
CA GLY A 147 5.74 12.53 26.29
C GLY A 147 7.08 11.85 26.47
N GLU A 148 7.11 10.75 27.22
CA GLU A 148 8.35 10.03 27.51
C GLU A 148 8.10 8.53 27.52
N ARG A 149 8.98 7.80 26.83
CA ARG A 149 9.02 6.35 26.91
C ARG A 149 9.91 5.96 28.06
N CYS A 150 9.30 5.44 29.13
CA CYS A 150 10.00 4.93 30.30
C CYS A 150 10.11 3.41 30.26
N ARG A 151 11.16 2.85 30.87
CA ARG A 151 11.13 1.43 31.27
C ARG A 151 10.17 1.26 32.44
N ALA A 152 9.66 0.05 32.66
CA ALA A 152 8.70 -0.22 33.73
C ALA A 152 9.19 0.16 35.15
N ALA A 153 10.51 0.30 35.34
CA ALA A 153 11.14 0.66 36.61
C ALA A 153 11.56 2.15 36.71
N GLU A 154 11.35 2.97 35.67
CA GLU A 154 11.82 4.35 35.59
C GLU A 154 10.64 5.33 35.66
N SER A 155 10.80 6.45 36.36
CA SER A 155 9.80 7.53 36.41
C SER A 155 10.04 8.54 35.29
N PRO A 156 8.98 9.03 34.61
CA PRO A 156 9.10 10.10 33.61
C PRO A 156 9.53 11.39 34.32
N THR A 157 10.71 11.91 34.00
CA THR A 157 11.24 13.14 34.62
C THR A 157 11.52 14.22 33.59
N THR A 158 11.81 13.83 32.35
CA THR A 158 12.23 14.73 31.28
C THR A 158 11.04 15.47 30.69
N SER A 159 9.97 14.73 30.37
CA SER A 159 8.75 15.30 29.77
C SER A 159 8.02 16.27 30.71
N GLU A 160 7.97 15.96 32.01
CA GLU A 160 7.41 16.83 33.04
C GLU A 160 8.22 18.12 33.18
N LYS A 161 9.55 18.02 33.21
CA LYS A 161 10.44 19.19 33.26
C LYS A 161 10.23 20.11 32.05
N TRP A 162 10.14 19.57 30.85
CA TRP A 162 9.89 20.37 29.63
C TRP A 162 8.53 21.07 29.66
N HIS A 163 7.50 20.41 30.19
CA HIS A 163 6.18 21.01 30.34
C HIS A 163 6.22 22.20 31.31
N LEU A 164 6.83 22.03 32.49
CA LEU A 164 6.97 23.10 33.48
C LEU A 164 7.81 24.28 32.97
N MET A 165 8.91 23.99 32.26
CA MET A 165 9.74 25.02 31.65
C MET A 165 8.96 25.82 30.60
N THR A 166 8.14 25.15 29.79
CA THR A 166 7.31 25.80 28.77
C THR A 166 6.24 26.68 29.41
N GLU A 167 5.54 26.20 30.44
CA GLU A 167 4.56 27.00 31.17
C GLU A 167 5.19 28.24 31.82
N ASN A 168 6.36 28.11 32.44
CA ASN A 168 7.09 29.24 33.04
C ASN A 168 7.48 30.29 31.99
N GLN A 169 7.84 29.86 30.77
CA GLN A 169 8.15 30.81 29.69
C GLN A 169 6.89 31.46 29.15
N TRP A 170 5.80 30.70 28.98
CA TRP A 170 4.49 31.24 28.58
C TRP A 170 3.98 32.28 29.57
N GLU A 171 4.10 32.03 30.87
CA GLU A 171 3.73 33.00 31.91
C GLU A 171 4.54 34.29 31.80
N LYS A 172 5.87 34.20 31.61
CA LYS A 172 6.75 35.38 31.44
C LYS A 172 6.36 36.25 30.25
N VAL A 173 5.86 35.67 29.17
CA VAL A 173 5.47 36.38 27.94
C VAL A 173 3.97 36.66 27.85
N GLY A 174 3.20 36.33 28.88
CA GLY A 174 1.75 36.61 28.96
C GLY A 174 0.84 35.63 28.18
N VAL A 175 1.33 34.44 27.82
CA VAL A 175 0.52 33.38 27.19
C VAL A 175 -0.23 32.59 28.26
N LEU A 176 -1.56 32.59 28.20
CA LEU A 176 -2.43 31.96 29.19
C LEU A 176 -2.58 30.44 28.95
N SER A 177 -2.14 29.62 29.91
CA SER A 177 -2.41 28.17 29.93
C SER A 177 -3.78 27.86 30.56
N SER A 178 -4.56 26.97 29.95
CA SER A 178 -5.88 26.58 30.44
C SER A 178 -5.78 25.40 31.41
N ALA A 179 -5.81 25.66 32.73
CA ALA A 179 -5.76 24.63 33.77
C ALA A 179 -6.79 23.48 33.59
N LYS A 180 -8.00 23.78 33.08
CA LYS A 180 -9.06 22.77 32.84
C LYS A 180 -8.76 21.80 31.68
N LYS A 181 -7.91 22.21 30.73
CA LYS A 181 -7.52 21.40 29.56
C LYS A 181 -6.14 20.76 29.74
N ARG A 182 -5.44 21.14 30.80
CA ARG A 182 -4.13 20.61 31.14
C ARG A 182 -4.25 19.12 31.44
N THR A 183 -3.40 18.34 30.81
CA THR A 183 -3.20 16.93 31.13
C THR A 183 -1.71 16.76 31.42
N SER A 184 -1.37 16.28 32.62
CA SER A 184 0.01 16.06 33.04
C SER A 184 0.14 14.65 33.61
N ASN A 185 1.28 14.00 33.35
CA ASN A 185 1.59 12.65 33.85
C ASN A 185 0.49 11.60 33.56
N ALA A 186 -0.15 11.69 32.39
CA ALA A 186 -1.16 10.73 31.97
C ALA A 186 -0.55 9.59 31.15
N THR A 187 -0.89 8.35 31.49
CA THR A 187 -0.50 7.15 30.74
C THR A 187 -1.38 6.90 29.51
N THR A 188 -2.55 7.55 29.47
CA THR A 188 -3.48 7.54 28.35
C THR A 188 -3.86 8.99 28.02
N VAL A 189 -3.68 9.40 26.76
CA VAL A 189 -3.92 10.79 26.33
C VAL A 189 -4.59 10.83 24.95
N GLU A 190 -5.51 11.77 24.74
CA GLU A 190 -6.04 12.10 23.42
C GLU A 190 -5.49 13.45 22.98
N GLU A 191 -4.72 13.47 21.90
CA GLU A 191 -4.01 14.66 21.43
C GLU A 191 -4.16 14.81 19.92
N LEU A 192 -4.65 15.97 19.45
CA LEU A 192 -4.99 16.23 18.04
C LEU A 192 -5.83 15.10 17.39
N GLY A 193 -6.60 14.37 18.20
CA GLY A 193 -7.43 13.23 17.83
C GLY A 193 -6.72 11.88 17.70
N ALA A 194 -5.41 11.81 17.98
CA ALA A 194 -4.69 10.58 18.26
C ALA A 194 -4.92 10.18 19.73
N PHE A 195 -5.41 8.97 19.94
CA PHE A 195 -5.54 8.36 21.25
C PHE A 195 -4.34 7.46 21.49
N ILE A 196 -3.53 7.81 22.48
CA ILE A 196 -2.34 7.08 22.91
C ILE A 196 -2.70 6.33 24.18
N ASP A 197 -2.56 5.01 24.16
CA ASP A 197 -2.78 4.12 25.29
C ASP A 197 -1.44 3.47 25.65
N GLY A 198 -0.74 4.06 26.62
CA GLY A 198 0.53 3.58 27.11
C GLY A 198 0.46 2.15 27.68
N PRO A 199 -0.49 1.82 28.57
CA PRO A 199 -0.63 0.47 29.12
C PRO A 199 -0.82 -0.63 28.07
N ASN A 200 -1.70 -0.41 27.09
CA ASN A 200 -1.91 -1.38 26.00
C ASN A 200 -0.91 -1.21 24.85
N LYS A 201 -0.03 -0.20 24.93
CA LYS A 201 0.99 0.15 23.93
C LYS A 201 0.39 0.32 22.53
N THR A 202 -0.75 0.99 22.46
CA THR A 202 -1.43 1.27 21.18
C THR A 202 -1.59 2.76 20.95
N MET A 203 -1.62 3.14 19.68
CA MET A 203 -1.96 4.48 19.25
C MET A 203 -2.96 4.39 18.09
N GLY A 204 -4.06 5.13 18.18
CA GLY A 204 -5.12 5.06 17.19
C GLY A 204 -6.14 6.19 17.34
N VAL A 205 -7.38 5.90 16.96
CA VAL A 205 -8.50 6.81 17.16
C VAL A 205 -9.19 6.46 18.48
N SER A 206 -9.70 7.47 19.21
CA SER A 206 -10.43 7.24 20.47
C SER A 206 -11.60 6.23 20.28
N PRO A 207 -11.88 5.34 21.26
CA PRO A 207 -12.98 4.37 21.18
C PRO A 207 -14.34 5.01 20.87
N ALA A 208 -14.62 6.19 21.42
CA ALA A 208 -15.87 6.91 21.18
C ALA A 208 -16.04 7.35 19.72
N ARG A 209 -14.96 7.79 19.05
CA ARG A 209 -14.98 8.14 17.63
C ARG A 209 -15.09 6.89 16.75
N ILE A 210 -14.44 5.79 17.15
CA ILE A 210 -14.56 4.48 16.49
C ILE A 210 -16.02 4.02 16.48
N LEU A 211 -16.69 4.03 17.63
CA LEU A 211 -18.09 3.61 17.74
C LEU A 211 -19.01 4.45 16.85
N LYS A 212 -18.82 5.78 16.85
CA LYS A 212 -19.56 6.70 15.96
C LYS A 212 -19.32 6.39 14.48
N LEU A 213 -18.09 6.04 14.10
CA LEU A 213 -17.72 5.66 12.73
C LEU A 213 -18.36 4.34 12.32
N VAL A 214 -18.36 3.33 13.19
CA VAL A 214 -19.02 2.03 12.95
C VAL A 214 -20.52 2.23 12.78
N HIS A 215 -21.18 2.94 13.70
CA HIS A 215 -22.62 3.22 13.60
C HIS A 215 -22.99 3.93 12.30
N SER A 216 -22.21 4.95 11.92
CA SER A 216 -22.45 5.69 10.69
C SER A 216 -22.17 4.85 9.43
N SER A 217 -21.25 3.89 9.51
CA SER A 217 -20.96 2.95 8.43
C SER A 217 -22.06 1.89 8.29
N LEU A 218 -22.59 1.37 9.40
CA LEU A 218 -23.75 0.46 9.41
C LEU A 218 -25.00 1.11 8.82
N LEU A 219 -25.19 2.41 9.07
CA LEU A 219 -26.26 3.18 8.42
C LEU A 219 -26.11 3.15 6.89
N ILE A 220 -24.90 3.40 6.35
CA ILE A 220 -24.64 3.31 4.90
C ILE A 220 -24.90 1.90 4.37
N LEU A 221 -24.53 0.86 5.13
CA LEU A 221 -24.75 -0.54 4.76
C LEU A 221 -26.24 -0.89 4.64
N GLY A 222 -27.09 -0.29 5.47
CA GLY A 222 -28.55 -0.45 5.43
C GLY A 222 -29.24 0.25 4.26
N LEU A 223 -28.61 1.24 3.62
CA LEU A 223 -29.22 1.99 2.52
C LEU A 223 -29.10 1.24 1.19
N SER A 224 -30.17 1.17 0.42
CA SER A 224 -30.15 0.63 -0.95
C SER A 224 -29.38 1.54 -1.92
N SER A 225 -29.42 2.85 -1.68
CA SER A 225 -28.72 3.88 -2.47
C SER A 225 -28.17 4.98 -1.55
N PRO A 226 -26.99 4.79 -0.92
CA PRO A 226 -26.40 5.78 -0.03
C PRO A 226 -26.03 7.10 -0.75
N PRO A 227 -26.40 8.28 -0.20
CA PRO A 227 -26.06 9.57 -0.79
C PRO A 227 -24.55 9.78 -0.94
N ARG A 228 -24.09 10.27 -2.11
CA ARG A 228 -22.66 10.47 -2.39
C ARG A 228 -21.94 11.31 -1.33
N LYS A 229 -22.58 12.39 -0.86
CA LYS A 229 -22.00 13.26 0.17
C LYS A 229 -21.79 12.52 1.49
N LEU A 230 -22.73 11.66 1.87
CA LEU A 230 -22.62 10.85 3.08
C LEU A 230 -21.50 9.83 2.96
N VAL A 231 -21.40 9.15 1.82
CA VAL A 231 -20.29 8.23 1.52
C VAL A 231 -18.94 8.96 1.61
N GLN A 232 -18.81 10.14 1.01
CA GLN A 232 -17.59 10.95 1.07
C GLN A 232 -17.20 11.32 2.51
N ILE A 233 -18.17 11.72 3.34
CA ILE A 233 -17.93 12.07 4.75
C ILE A 233 -17.45 10.84 5.54
N ILE A 234 -18.10 9.69 5.37
CA ILE A 234 -17.75 8.46 6.10
C ILE A 234 -16.39 7.92 5.67
N LEU A 235 -16.10 7.89 4.37
CA LEU A 235 -14.77 7.51 3.89
C LEU A 235 -13.68 8.45 4.41
N GLY A 236 -13.92 9.76 4.46
CA GLY A 236 -12.97 10.71 5.04
C GLY A 236 -12.62 10.39 6.49
N ARG A 237 -13.62 9.99 7.29
CA ARG A 237 -13.42 9.55 8.69
C ARG A 237 -12.67 8.22 8.79
N TRP A 238 -12.94 7.29 7.87
CA TRP A 238 -12.16 6.05 7.75
C TRP A 238 -10.70 6.32 7.40
N ILE A 239 -10.41 7.22 6.45
CA ILE A 239 -9.04 7.58 6.09
C ILE A 239 -8.27 8.14 7.28
N TYR A 240 -8.92 8.98 8.11
CA TYR A 240 -8.32 9.45 9.36
C TYR A 240 -7.96 8.31 10.33
N LEU A 241 -8.80 7.28 10.45
CA LEU A 241 -8.49 6.10 11.26
C LEU A 241 -7.35 5.27 10.64
N LEU A 242 -7.39 5.08 9.32
CA LEU A 242 -6.42 4.28 8.59
C LEU A 242 -5.01 4.89 8.57
N GLN A 243 -4.86 6.17 8.91
CA GLN A 243 -3.53 6.79 9.01
C GLN A 243 -2.66 6.14 10.11
N TYR A 244 -3.28 5.57 11.15
CA TYR A 244 -2.61 4.85 12.24
C TYR A 244 -2.25 3.41 11.86
N ARG A 245 -2.71 2.91 10.71
CA ARG A 245 -2.29 1.63 10.12
C ARG A 245 -2.41 1.71 8.59
N ARG A 246 -1.50 2.46 7.98
CA ARG A 246 -1.53 2.84 6.54
C ARG A 246 -1.78 1.70 5.55
N PRO A 247 -1.26 0.45 5.75
CA PRO A 247 -1.61 -0.66 4.86
C PRO A 247 -3.12 -0.90 4.73
N GLY A 248 -3.92 -0.56 5.75
CA GLY A 248 -5.38 -0.64 5.70
C GLY A 248 -6.01 0.33 4.70
N MET A 249 -5.30 1.32 4.17
CA MET A 249 -5.79 2.15 3.06
C MET A 249 -6.08 1.32 1.80
N ALA A 250 -5.44 0.16 1.63
CA ALA A 250 -5.72 -0.76 0.54
C ALA A 250 -7.13 -1.37 0.59
N ILE A 251 -7.84 -1.28 1.72
CA ILE A 251 -9.23 -1.73 1.85
C ILE A 251 -10.14 -0.93 0.91
N PHE A 252 -9.85 0.37 0.70
CA PHE A 252 -10.73 1.26 -0.04
C PHE A 252 -10.24 1.55 -1.46
N SER A 253 -10.81 0.85 -2.46
CA SER A 253 -10.44 0.98 -3.87
C SER A 253 -11.60 1.41 -4.76
N GLU A 254 -12.77 0.80 -4.58
CA GLU A 254 -13.98 1.05 -5.38
C GLU A 254 -14.84 2.27 -4.94
N PRO A 255 -14.96 2.61 -3.64
CA PRO A 255 -15.74 3.73 -3.12
C PRO A 255 -15.35 5.08 -3.73
N TRP A 256 -14.06 5.29 -3.99
CA TRP A 256 -13.59 6.50 -4.66
C TRP A 256 -14.12 6.61 -6.10
N LYS A 257 -14.23 5.49 -6.80
CA LYS A 257 -14.82 5.41 -8.16
C LYS A 257 -16.34 5.60 -8.14
N LEU A 258 -17.01 5.39 -7.00
CA LEU A 258 -18.42 5.72 -6.80
C LEU A 258 -18.62 7.24 -6.57
N ILE A 259 -17.71 7.89 -5.84
CA ILE A 259 -17.75 9.33 -5.56
C ILE A 259 -17.55 10.15 -6.84
N TYR A 260 -16.50 9.84 -7.61
CA TYR A 260 -16.14 10.62 -8.81
C TYR A 260 -16.84 10.13 -10.08
N GLY A 261 -17.44 8.93 -10.06
CA GLY A 261 -17.97 8.27 -11.25
C GLY A 261 -19.50 8.10 -11.26
N ARG A 262 -20.00 7.40 -12.28
CA ARG A 262 -21.40 7.01 -12.37
C ARG A 262 -21.79 6.10 -11.21
N TYR A 263 -22.96 6.37 -10.65
CA TYR A 263 -23.55 5.64 -9.53
C TYR A 263 -24.24 4.38 -10.07
N THR A 264 -23.75 3.19 -9.70
CA THR A 264 -24.30 1.91 -10.19
C THR A 264 -24.46 0.90 -9.06
N ARG A 265 -25.42 -0.02 -9.18
CA ARG A 265 -25.67 -1.07 -8.16
C ARG A 265 -24.43 -1.89 -7.83
N LYS A 266 -23.63 -2.24 -8.84
CA LYS A 266 -22.35 -2.96 -8.68
C LYS A 266 -21.37 -2.19 -7.79
N LYS A 267 -21.22 -0.88 -7.99
CA LYS A 267 -20.32 -0.06 -7.18
C LYS A 267 -20.85 0.20 -5.76
N VAL A 268 -22.17 0.25 -5.59
CA VAL A 268 -22.79 0.32 -4.26
C VAL A 268 -22.53 -0.98 -3.49
N LEU A 269 -22.62 -2.14 -4.15
CA LEU A 269 -22.30 -3.42 -3.51
C LEU A 269 -20.82 -3.49 -3.11
N ALA A 270 -19.90 -3.09 -3.99
CA ALA A 270 -18.48 -3.01 -3.69
C ALA A 270 -18.16 -2.04 -2.54
N LEU A 271 -18.84 -0.88 -2.48
CA LEU A 271 -18.75 0.02 -1.32
C LEU A 271 -19.15 -0.68 -0.02
N LYS A 272 -20.24 -1.45 -0.04
CA LYS A 272 -20.71 -2.17 1.15
C LYS A 272 -19.73 -3.27 1.57
N GLU A 273 -19.19 -4.01 0.63
CA GLU A 273 -18.17 -5.04 0.89
C GLU A 273 -16.92 -4.45 1.55
N GLU A 274 -16.37 -3.37 0.98
CA GLU A 274 -15.17 -2.73 1.53
C GLU A 274 -15.42 -2.04 2.88
N LEU A 275 -16.61 -1.46 3.11
CA LEU A 275 -16.99 -0.92 4.43
C LEU A 275 -17.16 -2.03 5.48
N TRP A 276 -17.76 -3.16 5.11
CA TRP A 276 -17.84 -4.33 6.00
C TRP A 276 -16.44 -4.85 6.36
N LEU A 277 -15.56 -4.96 5.37
CA LEU A 277 -14.18 -5.37 5.57
C LEU A 277 -13.45 -4.40 6.52
N ALA A 278 -13.63 -3.10 6.36
CA ALA A 278 -13.04 -2.10 7.24
C ALA A 278 -13.53 -2.22 8.70
N ILE A 279 -14.83 -2.50 8.91
CA ILE A 279 -15.40 -2.74 10.25
C ILE A 279 -14.83 -4.01 10.87
N LEU A 280 -14.72 -5.10 10.10
CA LEU A 280 -14.21 -6.38 10.59
C LEU A 280 -12.71 -6.31 10.93
N LEU A 281 -11.94 -5.53 10.17
CA LEU A 281 -10.51 -5.35 10.40
C LEU A 281 -10.20 -4.29 11.46
N LEU A 282 -11.21 -3.58 11.97
CA LEU A 282 -11.06 -2.49 12.95
C LEU A 282 -10.13 -2.82 14.14
N PRO A 283 -10.16 -4.02 14.76
CA PRO A 283 -9.23 -4.36 15.83
C PRO A 283 -7.75 -4.31 15.42
N LEU A 284 -7.43 -4.40 14.13
CA LEU A 284 -6.07 -4.37 13.58
C LEU A 284 -5.64 -2.98 13.09
N LEU A 285 -6.54 -2.00 13.09
CA LEU A 285 -6.33 -0.67 12.51
C LEU A 285 -5.80 0.34 13.54
N HIS A 286 -4.77 -0.05 14.28
CA HIS A 286 -4.05 0.79 15.23
C HIS A 286 -2.53 0.63 15.05
N THR A 287 -1.77 1.62 15.50
CA THR A 287 -0.31 1.52 15.62
C THR A 287 0.01 0.78 16.91
N CYS A 288 0.87 -0.24 16.84
CA CYS A 288 1.48 -0.83 18.03
C CYS A 288 2.74 -0.01 18.36
N LEU A 289 2.80 0.58 19.55
CA LEU A 289 3.92 1.40 20.01
C LEU A 289 5.16 0.55 20.35
N ASP A 290 4.97 -0.75 20.55
CA ASP A 290 6.02 -1.75 20.69
C ASP A 290 6.50 -2.32 19.34
N ALA A 291 5.91 -1.90 18.23
CA ALA A 291 6.29 -2.41 16.92
C ALA A 291 7.77 -2.12 16.65
N THR A 292 8.54 -3.17 16.42
CA THR A 292 9.93 -3.02 16.00
C THR A 292 9.99 -2.52 14.57
N VAL A 293 10.98 -1.67 14.28
CA VAL A 293 11.33 -1.36 12.90
C VAL A 293 11.74 -2.67 12.23
N LEU A 294 11.13 -2.98 11.09
CA LEU A 294 11.59 -4.08 10.27
C LEU A 294 13.00 -3.73 9.81
N GLU A 295 14.00 -4.54 10.20
CA GLU A 295 15.41 -4.35 9.82
C GLU A 295 15.61 -4.43 8.30
N GLN A 296 14.60 -4.93 7.59
CA GLN A 296 14.58 -5.16 6.17
C GLN A 296 13.58 -4.23 5.47
N VAL A 297 14.00 -3.59 4.38
CA VAL A 297 13.12 -2.86 3.47
C VAL A 297 12.88 -3.72 2.24
N THR A 298 11.62 -4.00 1.92
CA THR A 298 11.26 -4.77 0.73
C THR A 298 10.82 -3.85 -0.40
N CYS A 299 11.17 -4.20 -1.64
CA CYS A 299 10.59 -3.61 -2.84
C CYS A 299 10.22 -4.72 -3.83
N SER A 300 9.06 -4.60 -4.48
CA SER A 300 8.69 -5.48 -5.58
C SER A 300 8.97 -4.79 -6.90
N ASP A 301 9.14 -5.58 -7.96
CA ASP A 301 9.08 -5.05 -9.31
C ASP A 301 7.71 -4.43 -9.60
N ALA A 302 7.65 -3.60 -10.65
CA ALA A 302 6.41 -2.93 -11.07
C ALA A 302 5.46 -3.87 -11.84
N SER A 303 5.69 -5.19 -11.78
CA SER A 303 4.86 -6.15 -12.49
C SER A 303 3.55 -6.39 -11.73
N LEU A 304 2.46 -6.61 -12.46
CA LEU A 304 1.15 -6.94 -11.88
C LEU A 304 1.12 -8.32 -11.18
N LYS A 305 2.22 -9.08 -11.24
CA LYS A 305 2.36 -10.44 -10.70
C LYS A 305 3.43 -10.55 -9.61
N GLY A 306 4.19 -9.49 -9.32
CA GLY A 306 5.29 -9.51 -8.35
C GLY A 306 6.44 -10.45 -8.76
N GLY A 307 6.87 -10.38 -10.01
CA GLY A 307 7.90 -11.25 -10.61
C GLY A 307 9.30 -11.14 -9.97
N ALA A 308 9.57 -10.07 -9.22
CA ALA A 308 10.74 -9.99 -8.35
C ALA A 308 10.40 -9.22 -7.08
N VAL A 309 10.91 -9.69 -5.94
CA VAL A 309 10.86 -9.01 -4.65
C VAL A 309 12.29 -8.95 -4.13
N ALA A 310 12.83 -7.74 -4.01
CA ALA A 310 14.12 -7.49 -3.41
C ALA A 310 13.94 -7.04 -1.96
N VAL A 311 14.94 -7.34 -1.14
CA VAL A 311 15.00 -6.97 0.26
C VAL A 311 16.36 -6.34 0.49
N SER A 312 16.42 -5.25 1.25
CA SER A 312 17.67 -4.65 1.74
C SER A 312 17.65 -4.73 3.25
N ASP A 313 18.68 -5.35 3.84
CA ASP A 313 18.85 -5.55 5.29
C ASP A 313 19.75 -4.50 5.95
N GLY A 314 20.27 -3.56 5.17
CA GLY A 314 21.14 -2.49 5.63
C GLY A 314 21.70 -1.64 4.50
N LEU A 315 22.41 -0.58 4.88
CA LEU A 315 23.21 0.19 3.93
C LEU A 315 24.49 -0.57 3.62
N THR A 316 24.92 -0.58 2.36
CA THR A 316 26.29 -1.02 2.01
C THR A 316 27.31 -0.11 2.69
N GLN A 317 28.60 -0.48 2.72
CA GLN A 317 29.65 0.40 3.25
C GLN A 317 29.57 1.81 2.60
N GLN A 318 29.41 1.88 1.28
CA GLN A 318 29.25 3.14 0.56
C GLN A 318 27.93 3.85 0.92
N GLY A 319 26.85 3.09 1.11
CA GLY A 319 25.58 3.62 1.58
C GLY A 319 25.66 4.20 2.99
N ALA A 320 26.42 3.56 3.88
CA ALA A 320 26.68 4.00 5.25
C ALA A 320 27.64 5.19 5.28
N GLU A 321 28.68 5.21 4.44
CA GLU A 321 29.54 6.38 4.26
C GLU A 321 28.77 7.57 3.70
N LEU A 322 27.87 7.34 2.73
CA LEU A 322 26.97 8.38 2.21
C LEU A 322 25.98 8.84 3.28
N GLU A 323 25.39 7.93 4.08
CA GLU A 323 24.47 8.29 5.16
C GLU A 323 25.18 9.05 6.29
N ASN A 324 26.37 8.60 6.70
CA ASN A 324 27.24 9.31 7.63
C ASN A 324 27.64 10.69 7.09
N ARG A 325 27.93 10.83 5.79
CA ARG A 325 28.21 12.14 5.16
C ARG A 325 26.97 13.02 5.10
N LEU A 326 25.82 12.47 4.69
CA LEU A 326 24.54 13.19 4.69
C LEU A 326 24.08 13.56 6.11
N GLY A 327 24.56 12.82 7.12
CA GLY A 327 24.31 13.03 8.55
C GLY A 327 25.36 13.90 9.26
N ASP A 328 26.55 14.13 8.69
CA ASP A 328 27.55 15.05 9.26
C ASP A 328 27.23 16.49 8.83
N PRO A 329 26.77 17.36 9.75
CA PRO A 329 26.40 18.73 9.44
C PRO A 329 27.56 19.60 8.95
N ARG A 330 28.82 19.11 8.97
CA ARG A 330 30.02 19.80 8.49
C ARG A 330 30.49 19.32 7.12
N ALA A 331 29.93 18.22 6.60
CA ALA A 331 30.29 17.70 5.29
C ALA A 331 29.54 18.48 4.20
N GLU A 332 30.15 19.54 3.69
CA GLU A 332 29.62 20.21 2.50
C GLU A 332 29.76 19.30 1.27
N ALA A 333 28.67 19.14 0.51
CA ALA A 333 28.73 18.46 -0.77
C ALA A 333 29.61 19.26 -1.74
N ILE A 334 30.40 18.57 -2.56
CA ILE A 334 31.27 19.24 -3.53
C ILE A 334 30.37 19.89 -4.58
N SER A 335 30.19 21.21 -4.46
CA SER A 335 29.43 21.99 -5.43
C SER A 335 30.15 21.95 -6.77
N VAL A 336 29.42 21.58 -7.82
CA VAL A 336 29.93 21.53 -9.19
C VAL A 336 29.15 22.53 -10.05
N PRO A 337 29.79 23.25 -10.99
CA PRO A 337 29.16 24.26 -11.83
C PRO A 337 28.30 23.66 -12.95
N ILE A 338 27.45 22.70 -12.58
CA ILE A 338 26.61 21.89 -13.45
C ILE A 338 25.14 22.18 -13.10
N VAL A 339 24.32 22.33 -14.12
CA VAL A 339 22.85 22.32 -14.03
C VAL A 339 22.34 21.01 -14.63
N VAL A 340 21.37 20.38 -13.98
CA VAL A 340 20.79 19.13 -14.44
C VAL A 340 19.33 19.35 -14.85
N LEU A 341 19.03 19.06 -16.12
CA LEU A 341 17.67 19.00 -16.65
C LEU A 341 17.33 17.54 -16.97
N SER A 342 16.45 16.93 -16.17
CA SER A 342 15.99 15.55 -16.41
C SER A 342 14.62 15.55 -17.08
N LEU A 343 14.60 15.22 -18.37
CA LEU A 343 13.42 14.91 -19.14
C LEU A 343 12.95 13.50 -18.82
N PHE A 344 11.64 13.28 -18.70
CA PHE A 344 11.07 11.99 -18.31
C PHE A 344 11.67 11.49 -16.98
N ASN A 345 11.73 12.40 -16.00
CA ASN A 345 12.50 12.24 -14.77
C ASN A 345 12.12 10.99 -13.94
N GLY A 346 10.87 10.53 -14.04
CA GLY A 346 10.35 9.46 -13.21
C GLY A 346 10.59 9.76 -11.73
N ILE A 347 11.26 8.83 -11.04
CA ILE A 347 11.54 8.95 -9.60
C ILE A 347 12.86 9.67 -9.27
N GLY A 348 13.51 10.33 -10.24
CA GLY A 348 14.75 11.09 -10.03
C GLY A 348 16.04 10.27 -10.15
N GLY A 349 16.07 9.29 -11.07
CA GLY A 349 17.26 8.46 -11.30
C GLY A 349 18.51 9.26 -11.69
N ALA A 350 18.34 10.30 -12.51
CA ALA A 350 19.42 11.20 -12.91
C ALA A 350 20.03 11.93 -11.69
N PHE A 351 19.19 12.53 -10.85
CA PHE A 351 19.66 13.24 -9.64
C PHE A 351 20.38 12.31 -8.67
N ARG A 352 19.88 11.08 -8.52
CA ARG A 352 20.52 10.07 -7.68
C ARG A 352 21.93 9.71 -8.15
N ALA A 353 22.24 9.81 -9.45
CA ALA A 353 23.59 9.58 -9.94
C ALA A 353 24.59 10.61 -9.40
N TYR A 354 24.19 11.88 -9.27
CA TYR A 354 25.03 12.95 -8.70
C TYR A 354 25.22 12.78 -7.19
N ASP A 355 24.15 12.40 -6.45
CA ASP A 355 24.26 12.03 -5.02
C ASP A 355 25.33 10.93 -4.83
N LEU A 356 25.30 9.89 -5.67
CA LEU A 356 26.23 8.76 -5.60
C LEU A 356 27.66 9.14 -5.99
N ALA A 357 27.81 10.10 -6.92
CA ALA A 357 29.11 10.68 -7.25
C ALA A 357 29.63 11.64 -6.16
N GLY A 358 28.80 11.99 -5.18
CA GLY A 358 29.18 12.86 -4.07
C GLY A 358 29.28 14.35 -4.43
N VAL A 359 28.60 14.77 -5.50
CA VAL A 359 28.63 16.15 -6.01
C VAL A 359 27.25 16.78 -5.97
N MET A 360 27.20 18.11 -5.82
CA MET A 360 25.97 18.89 -5.78
C MET A 360 25.89 19.82 -7.00
N PRO A 361 25.00 19.55 -7.97
CA PRO A 361 24.72 20.49 -9.05
C PRO A 361 24.12 21.80 -8.53
N MET A 362 24.40 22.91 -9.21
CA MET A 362 23.87 24.23 -8.87
C MET A 362 22.36 24.38 -9.13
N GLY A 363 21.79 23.51 -9.97
CA GLY A 363 20.36 23.50 -10.27
C GLY A 363 19.86 22.13 -10.68
N LEU A 364 18.68 21.76 -10.17
CA LEU A 364 17.98 20.52 -10.50
C LEU A 364 16.60 20.84 -11.07
N TYR A 365 16.36 20.40 -12.30
CA TYR A 365 15.12 20.64 -13.02
C TYR A 365 14.57 19.33 -13.55
N ALA A 366 13.31 19.03 -13.27
CA ALA A 366 12.66 17.79 -13.69
C ALA A 366 11.47 18.09 -14.60
N VAL A 367 11.32 17.37 -15.71
CA VAL A 367 10.14 17.42 -16.57
C VAL A 367 9.44 16.07 -16.49
N GLU A 368 8.30 16.02 -15.80
CA GLU A 368 7.56 14.79 -15.52
C GLU A 368 6.08 15.08 -15.26
N CYS A 369 5.20 14.36 -15.96
CA CYS A 369 3.75 14.53 -15.84
C CYS A 369 3.11 13.63 -14.77
N HIS A 370 3.83 12.63 -14.26
CA HIS A 370 3.32 11.70 -13.28
C HIS A 370 3.41 12.25 -11.84
N GLY A 371 2.31 12.82 -11.34
CA GLY A 371 2.22 13.43 -10.01
C GLY A 371 2.78 12.62 -8.83
N PRO A 372 2.55 11.29 -8.70
CA PRO A 372 3.19 10.49 -7.67
C PRO A 372 4.71 10.46 -7.74
N ALA A 373 5.29 10.47 -8.94
CA ALA A 373 6.74 10.46 -9.13
C ALA A 373 7.34 11.83 -8.75
N ASN A 374 6.67 12.92 -9.14
CA ASN A 374 7.02 14.28 -8.72
C ASN A 374 7.03 14.44 -7.20
N ARG A 375 6.06 13.85 -6.49
CA ARG A 375 6.06 13.85 -5.01
C ARG A 375 7.26 13.12 -4.40
N ILE A 376 7.75 12.06 -5.05
CA ILE A 376 8.97 11.36 -4.60
C ILE A 376 10.18 12.26 -4.81
N THR A 377 10.30 12.83 -6.02
CA THR A 377 11.40 13.75 -6.37
C THR A 377 11.45 14.96 -5.45
N GLN A 378 10.34 15.70 -5.29
CA GLN A 378 10.28 16.90 -4.44
C GLN A 378 10.50 16.58 -2.95
N ARG A 379 10.16 15.38 -2.50
CA ARG A 379 10.44 14.96 -1.13
C ARG A 379 11.93 14.68 -0.90
N ARG A 380 12.61 14.13 -1.90
CA ARG A 380 14.04 13.76 -1.80
C ARG A 380 14.97 14.92 -2.14
N TRP A 381 14.62 15.72 -3.14
CA TRP A 381 15.32 16.92 -3.59
C TRP A 381 14.34 18.11 -3.58
N PRO A 382 14.08 18.73 -2.42
CA PRO A 382 13.12 19.85 -2.28
C PRO A 382 13.45 21.07 -3.13
N GLN A 383 14.73 21.25 -3.49
CA GLN A 383 15.22 22.32 -4.35
C GLN A 383 14.89 22.11 -5.84
N THR A 384 14.38 20.94 -6.24
CA THR A 384 14.09 20.66 -7.65
C THR A 384 12.87 21.43 -8.11
N LYS A 385 13.03 22.23 -9.19
CA LYS A 385 11.88 22.79 -9.91
C LYS A 385 11.33 21.73 -10.86
N VAL A 386 10.03 21.44 -10.73
CA VAL A 386 9.33 20.42 -11.52
C VAL A 386 8.44 21.08 -12.54
N PHE A 387 8.64 20.75 -13.81
CA PHE A 387 7.79 21.07 -14.93
C PHE A 387 6.89 19.87 -15.26
N GLY A 388 5.72 20.15 -15.84
CA GLY A 388 4.70 19.15 -16.14
C GLY A 388 5.00 18.34 -17.41
N ASP A 389 4.07 18.42 -18.37
CA ASP A 389 4.18 17.67 -19.63
C ASP A 389 5.37 18.17 -20.48
N VAL A 390 6.17 17.24 -20.99
CA VAL A 390 7.30 17.53 -21.88
C VAL A 390 6.87 18.23 -23.17
N LEU A 391 5.65 18.00 -23.63
CA LEU A 391 5.08 18.65 -24.81
C LEU A 391 4.84 20.16 -24.59
N ALA A 392 4.65 20.58 -23.34
CA ALA A 392 4.47 21.98 -22.97
C ALA A 392 5.78 22.67 -22.61
N PHE A 393 6.90 21.93 -22.55
CA PHE A 393 8.20 22.44 -22.17
C PHE A 393 8.96 22.99 -23.39
N GLY A 394 9.42 24.24 -23.32
CA GLY A 394 10.02 24.92 -24.46
C GLY A 394 11.13 25.91 -24.10
N SER A 395 11.37 26.85 -25.02
CA SER A 395 12.48 27.80 -24.92
C SER A 395 12.35 28.77 -23.75
N ALA A 396 11.12 29.10 -23.32
CA ALA A 396 10.89 29.99 -22.19
C ALA A 396 11.39 29.37 -20.88
N GLU A 397 11.03 28.11 -20.62
CA GLU A 397 11.50 27.37 -19.45
C GLU A 397 13.01 27.12 -19.52
N LEU A 398 13.54 26.83 -20.71
CA LEU A 398 15.00 26.70 -20.90
C LEU A 398 15.74 27.99 -20.60
N GLN A 399 15.22 29.14 -21.03
CA GLN A 399 15.83 30.45 -20.75
C GLN A 399 15.88 30.69 -19.24
N GLU A 400 14.80 30.37 -18.53
CA GLU A 400 14.77 30.45 -17.07
C GLU A 400 15.85 29.57 -16.42
N ILE A 401 16.02 28.33 -16.90
CA ILE A 401 17.03 27.39 -16.40
C ILE A 401 18.44 27.92 -16.60
N VAL A 402 18.73 28.48 -17.78
CA VAL A 402 20.05 29.01 -18.15
C VAL A 402 20.37 30.28 -17.38
N ASP A 403 19.38 31.14 -17.12
CA ASP A 403 19.61 32.44 -16.48
C ASP A 403 19.77 32.35 -14.96
N ARG A 404 19.13 31.37 -14.31
CA ARG A 404 19.05 31.30 -12.84
C ARG A 404 20.41 31.12 -12.14
N PRO A 405 21.30 30.19 -12.53
CA PRO A 405 22.63 30.06 -11.93
C PRO A 405 23.70 30.79 -12.76
N PRO A 406 24.25 31.93 -12.30
CA PRO A 406 25.21 32.71 -13.08
C PRO A 406 26.56 32.01 -13.28
N ASP A 407 27.01 31.21 -12.30
CA ASP A 407 28.31 30.53 -12.34
C ASP A 407 28.27 29.12 -12.94
N ALA A 408 27.10 28.68 -13.42
CA ALA A 408 27.00 27.42 -14.13
C ALA A 408 27.85 27.46 -15.40
N LYS A 409 28.52 26.34 -15.71
CA LYS A 409 29.34 26.16 -16.90
C LYS A 409 28.78 25.10 -17.83
N GLU A 410 28.00 24.17 -17.28
CA GLU A 410 27.50 22.99 -17.98
C GLU A 410 26.01 22.78 -17.72
N LEU A 411 25.28 22.36 -18.74
CA LEU A 411 23.89 21.92 -18.67
C LEU A 411 23.82 20.45 -19.11
N HIS A 412 23.49 19.56 -18.18
CA HIS A 412 23.35 18.14 -18.44
C HIS A 412 21.88 17.81 -18.67
N VAL A 413 21.53 17.49 -19.90
CA VAL A 413 20.19 17.05 -20.30
C VAL A 413 20.13 15.53 -20.22
N TRP A 414 19.35 15.01 -19.29
CA TRP A 414 19.08 13.57 -19.14
C TRP A 414 17.72 13.23 -19.74
N GLY A 415 17.56 12.07 -20.36
CA GLY A 415 16.26 11.64 -20.87
C GLY A 415 16.08 10.14 -21.10
N GLY A 416 15.19 9.51 -20.34
CA GLY A 416 14.74 8.12 -20.57
C GLY A 416 13.33 8.08 -21.14
N PHE A 417 13.20 8.14 -22.46
CA PHE A 417 11.88 8.27 -23.11
C PHE A 417 11.11 6.93 -23.14
N PRO A 418 9.76 6.94 -23.09
CA PRO A 418 8.96 5.73 -22.90
C PRO A 418 9.21 4.63 -23.96
N CYS A 419 9.53 3.41 -23.49
CA CYS A 419 9.93 2.29 -24.34
C CYS A 419 8.79 1.37 -24.80
N ARG A 420 7.52 1.68 -24.47
CA ARG A 420 6.38 0.73 -24.60
C ARG A 420 6.12 0.28 -26.03
N ASP A 421 6.43 1.12 -27.02
CA ASP A 421 6.27 0.81 -28.44
C ASP A 421 7.60 0.42 -29.12
N LEU A 422 8.71 0.41 -28.38
CA LEU A 422 10.06 0.04 -28.88
C LEU A 422 10.50 -1.35 -28.42
N SER A 423 10.00 -1.83 -27.28
CA SER A 423 10.40 -3.13 -26.72
C SER A 423 9.91 -4.32 -27.55
N SER A 424 10.81 -5.28 -27.82
CA SER A 424 10.46 -6.57 -28.45
C SER A 424 9.46 -7.42 -27.66
N ALA A 425 9.23 -7.13 -26.38
CA ALA A 425 8.23 -7.82 -25.55
C ALA A 425 6.77 -7.51 -25.96
N LYS A 426 6.54 -6.56 -26.87
CA LYS A 426 5.22 -6.22 -27.40
C LYS A 426 5.05 -6.79 -28.81
N ALA A 427 4.13 -7.76 -28.96
CA ALA A 427 3.88 -8.46 -30.22
C ALA A 427 3.43 -7.55 -31.40
N ASN A 428 2.71 -6.45 -31.12
CA ASN A 428 2.24 -5.47 -32.11
C ASN A 428 2.86 -4.08 -31.83
N ARG A 429 4.19 -3.97 -31.90
CA ARG A 429 4.91 -2.72 -31.69
C ARG A 429 4.87 -1.81 -32.92
N ASN A 430 4.81 -0.51 -32.69
CA ASN A 430 4.77 0.51 -33.75
C ASN A 430 6.09 1.30 -33.86
N ASN A 431 7.13 0.90 -33.13
CA ASN A 431 8.42 1.59 -33.08
C ASN A 431 8.23 3.10 -32.83
N LEU A 432 9.01 3.99 -33.46
CA LEU A 432 8.92 5.44 -33.23
C LEU A 432 7.61 6.09 -33.77
N THR A 433 6.78 5.32 -34.50
CA THR A 433 5.44 5.77 -34.93
C THR A 433 4.37 5.59 -33.85
N GLY A 434 4.71 4.94 -32.73
CA GLY A 434 3.83 4.79 -31.56
C GLY A 434 3.66 6.10 -30.78
N LYS A 435 2.46 6.33 -30.23
CA LYS A 435 2.12 7.59 -29.53
C LYS A 435 2.99 7.89 -28.30
N GLN A 436 3.62 6.88 -27.70
CA GLN A 436 4.47 7.09 -26.51
C GLN A 436 5.96 7.12 -26.84
N SER A 437 6.40 6.38 -27.85
CA SER A 437 7.78 6.37 -28.34
C SER A 437 8.12 7.59 -29.19
N SER A 438 7.13 8.24 -29.81
CA SER A 438 7.31 9.51 -30.54
C SER A 438 7.76 10.65 -29.64
N LEU A 439 7.63 10.53 -28.32
CA LEU A 439 8.17 11.50 -27.35
C LEU A 439 9.71 11.59 -27.40
N PHE A 440 10.38 10.65 -28.08
CA PHE A 440 11.77 10.78 -28.49
C PHE A 440 12.05 12.10 -29.22
N TYR A 441 11.19 12.52 -30.16
CA TYR A 441 11.43 13.74 -30.93
C TYR A 441 11.33 14.99 -30.07
N GLU A 442 10.58 14.95 -28.96
CA GLU A 442 10.55 16.04 -27.98
C GLU A 442 11.88 16.16 -27.22
N LEU A 443 12.52 15.03 -26.88
CA LEU A 443 13.88 15.04 -26.32
C LEU A 443 14.87 15.69 -27.28
N ALA A 444 14.84 15.29 -28.55
CA ALA A 444 15.72 15.86 -29.58
C ALA A 444 15.45 17.37 -29.77
N ARG A 445 14.18 17.78 -29.85
CA ARG A 445 13.76 19.19 -29.95
C ARG A 445 14.27 20.01 -28.77
N ILE A 446 14.10 19.50 -27.55
CA ILE A 446 14.50 20.20 -26.32
C ILE A 446 16.02 20.28 -26.21
N TRP A 447 16.77 19.24 -26.58
CA TRP A 447 18.23 19.28 -26.56
C TRP A 447 18.79 20.31 -27.55
N GLU A 448 18.27 20.36 -28.78
CA GLU A 448 18.68 21.39 -29.76
C GLU A 448 18.26 22.80 -29.31
N ALA A 449 17.08 22.95 -28.72
CA ALA A 449 16.67 24.22 -28.12
C ALA A 449 17.58 24.62 -26.94
N ALA A 450 18.00 23.67 -26.11
CA ALA A 450 18.89 23.92 -24.97
C ALA A 450 20.26 24.42 -25.44
N LYS A 451 20.83 23.85 -26.52
CA LYS A 451 22.06 24.37 -27.15
C LYS A 451 21.87 25.80 -27.65
N THR A 452 20.77 26.05 -28.34
CA THR A 452 20.46 27.37 -28.92
C THR A 452 20.31 28.45 -27.83
N VAL A 453 19.57 28.14 -26.76
CA VAL A 453 19.33 29.06 -25.64
C VAL A 453 20.58 29.25 -24.78
N SER A 454 21.37 28.20 -24.60
CA SER A 454 22.62 28.27 -23.81
C SER A 454 23.72 29.06 -24.54
N GLY A 455 23.72 29.08 -25.87
CA GLY A 455 24.77 29.73 -26.67
C GLY A 455 26.18 29.33 -26.23
N ASP A 456 27.07 30.31 -26.10
CA ASP A 456 28.44 30.10 -25.60
C ASP A 456 28.53 30.11 -24.05
N ARG A 457 27.41 30.37 -23.35
CA ARG A 457 27.39 30.51 -21.89
C ARG A 457 27.53 29.16 -21.18
N LEU A 458 26.79 28.15 -21.63
CA LEU A 458 26.81 26.80 -21.05
C LEU A 458 27.13 25.76 -22.10
N ARG A 459 28.01 24.82 -21.74
CA ARG A 459 28.20 23.60 -22.53
C ARG A 459 27.05 22.65 -22.25
N VAL A 460 26.32 22.27 -23.30
CA VAL A 460 25.16 21.38 -23.17
C VAL A 460 25.56 19.96 -23.52
N TYR A 461 25.36 19.04 -22.58
CA TYR A 461 25.58 17.61 -22.76
C TYR A 461 24.26 16.84 -22.74
N LEU A 462 24.16 15.77 -23.52
CA LEU A 462 23.02 14.86 -23.55
C LEU A 462 23.38 13.50 -22.98
N VAL A 463 22.48 12.92 -22.19
CA VAL A 463 22.46 11.49 -21.87
C VAL A 463 21.04 10.97 -22.11
N ALA A 464 20.82 10.36 -23.28
CA ALA A 464 19.56 9.72 -23.61
C ALA A 464 19.64 8.20 -23.41
N GLU A 465 18.62 7.58 -22.81
CA GLU A 465 18.58 6.15 -22.50
C GLU A 465 17.35 5.47 -23.12
N ASN A 466 17.52 4.22 -23.59
CA ASN A 466 16.40 3.34 -23.87
C ASN A 466 16.79 1.85 -23.91
N VAL A 467 15.80 0.96 -24.06
CA VAL A 467 15.94 -0.50 -24.04
C VAL A 467 16.86 -1.04 -25.14
N ALA A 468 17.75 -1.98 -24.80
CA ALA A 468 18.61 -2.62 -25.80
C ALA A 468 17.89 -3.63 -26.71
N SER A 469 16.65 -4.00 -26.38
CA SER A 469 15.83 -4.94 -27.14
C SER A 469 15.00 -4.28 -28.24
N MET A 470 15.25 -3.00 -28.55
CA MET A 470 14.61 -2.28 -29.65
C MET A 470 15.07 -2.79 -31.02
N ASP A 471 14.30 -2.47 -32.06
CA ASP A 471 14.68 -2.78 -33.44
C ASP A 471 15.93 -2.04 -33.90
N ILE A 472 16.68 -2.69 -34.78
CA ILE A 472 17.90 -2.13 -35.37
C ILE A 472 17.57 -0.86 -36.16
N GLU A 473 16.45 -0.84 -36.88
CA GLU A 473 15.96 0.32 -37.63
C GLU A 473 15.63 1.48 -36.70
N ALA A 474 14.89 1.23 -35.62
CA ALA A 474 14.55 2.25 -34.63
C ALA A 474 15.81 2.81 -33.94
N ARG A 475 16.77 1.94 -33.60
CA ARG A 475 18.07 2.36 -33.07
C ARG A 475 18.83 3.25 -34.06
N ARG A 476 18.87 2.87 -35.33
CA ARG A 476 19.55 3.64 -36.39
C ARG A 476 18.87 4.99 -36.58
N GLU A 477 17.55 5.04 -36.56
CA GLU A 477 16.79 6.29 -36.66
C GLU A 477 17.07 7.23 -35.48
N ILE A 478 17.09 6.72 -34.24
CA ILE A 478 17.47 7.50 -33.05
C ILE A 478 18.90 8.03 -33.20
N SER A 479 19.83 7.16 -33.59
CA SER A 479 21.25 7.50 -33.75
C SER A 479 21.47 8.55 -34.85
N GLN A 480 20.74 8.45 -35.96
CA GLN A 480 20.76 9.43 -37.05
C GLN A 480 20.17 10.78 -36.61
N THR A 481 19.05 10.75 -35.88
CA THR A 481 18.37 11.97 -35.40
C THR A 481 19.23 12.73 -34.38
N LEU A 482 19.90 12.01 -33.47
CA LEU A 482 20.78 12.62 -32.48
C LEU A 482 22.19 12.91 -33.02
N GLY A 483 22.60 12.31 -34.14
CA GLY A 483 23.98 12.36 -34.64
C GLY A 483 24.98 11.64 -33.72
N LEU A 484 24.52 10.71 -32.87
CA LEU A 484 25.33 10.05 -31.85
C LEU A 484 25.31 8.53 -32.03
N LYS A 485 26.46 7.88 -31.81
CA LYS A 485 26.56 6.41 -31.79
C LYS A 485 26.20 5.89 -30.40
N PRO A 486 25.30 4.90 -30.27
CA PRO A 486 24.88 4.41 -28.97
C PRO A 486 25.97 3.60 -28.27
N ILE A 487 25.96 3.68 -26.94
CA ILE A 487 26.75 2.88 -26.02
C ILE A 487 25.82 1.84 -25.38
N ARG A 488 26.15 0.56 -25.48
CA ARG A 488 25.44 -0.51 -24.79
C ARG A 488 26.08 -0.79 -23.44
N LEU A 489 25.28 -0.70 -22.39
CA LEU A 489 25.64 -1.06 -21.03
C LEU A 489 24.72 -2.18 -20.53
N ASP A 490 25.29 -3.21 -19.93
CA ASP A 490 24.54 -4.24 -19.22
C ASP A 490 24.99 -4.29 -17.76
N PRO A 491 24.10 -4.02 -16.78
CA PRO A 491 24.41 -4.19 -15.38
C PRO A 491 24.92 -5.59 -15.00
N ALA A 492 24.66 -6.61 -15.83
CA ALA A 492 25.22 -7.97 -15.70
C ALA A 492 26.76 -8.01 -15.60
N ASN A 493 27.45 -6.97 -16.09
CA ASN A 493 28.90 -6.86 -16.02
C ASN A 493 29.43 -6.70 -14.58
N VAL A 494 28.62 -6.16 -13.68
CA VAL A 494 29.03 -5.86 -12.30
C VAL A 494 28.03 -6.33 -11.24
N MET A 495 26.83 -6.76 -11.64
CA MET A 495 25.74 -7.22 -10.76
C MET A 495 25.07 -8.48 -11.33
N ASN A 496 24.40 -9.26 -10.49
CA ASN A 496 23.62 -10.45 -10.92
C ASN A 496 22.24 -10.10 -11.50
N MET A 497 22.17 -9.04 -12.31
CA MET A 497 20.93 -8.59 -12.95
C MET A 497 21.24 -8.13 -14.37
N SER A 498 20.74 -8.85 -15.37
CA SER A 498 20.82 -8.40 -16.76
C SER A 498 19.70 -7.42 -17.06
N ARG A 499 20.09 -6.21 -17.47
CA ARG A 499 19.17 -5.15 -17.91
C ARG A 499 19.87 -4.30 -18.96
N PRO A 500 20.15 -4.85 -20.15
CA PRO A 500 20.93 -4.15 -21.17
C PRO A 500 20.15 -2.93 -21.68
N ARG A 501 20.87 -1.80 -21.83
CA ARG A 501 20.35 -0.51 -22.30
C ARG A 501 21.31 0.15 -23.27
N PHE A 502 20.75 0.91 -24.20
CA PHE A 502 21.51 1.83 -25.04
C PHE A 502 21.47 3.23 -24.46
N PHE A 503 22.61 3.90 -24.52
CA PHE A 503 22.80 5.28 -24.11
C PHE A 503 23.37 6.08 -25.29
N TRP A 504 22.78 7.23 -25.61
CA TRP A 504 23.33 8.18 -26.57
C TRP A 504 23.83 9.39 -25.80
N THR A 505 25.11 9.71 -25.97
CA THR A 505 25.73 10.82 -25.27
C THR A 505 26.84 11.45 -26.11
N ASP A 506 27.00 12.76 -25.96
CA ASP A 506 28.09 13.59 -26.48
C ASP A 506 29.20 13.83 -25.44
N LEU A 507 29.09 13.18 -24.26
CA LEU A 507 30.15 13.16 -23.27
C LEU A 507 31.38 12.39 -23.80
N PRO A 508 32.58 12.78 -23.36
CA PRO A 508 33.81 12.09 -23.75
C PRO A 508 33.76 10.61 -23.32
N PRO A 509 34.40 9.70 -24.08
CA PRO A 509 34.46 8.28 -23.73
C PRO A 509 35.02 8.07 -22.33
N ILE A 510 34.33 7.24 -21.54
CA ILE A 510 34.74 6.91 -20.17
C ILE A 510 36.03 6.10 -20.23
N SER A 511 37.14 6.65 -19.73
CA SER A 511 38.40 5.94 -19.52
C SER A 511 38.63 5.77 -18.03
N MET A 512 38.40 4.55 -17.53
CA MET A 512 38.64 4.19 -16.14
C MET A 512 39.05 2.72 -16.03
N GLU A 513 39.71 2.37 -14.94
CA GLU A 513 40.09 0.99 -14.65
C GLU A 513 38.85 0.09 -14.62
N GLY A 514 38.96 -1.09 -15.26
CA GLY A 514 37.86 -2.04 -15.37
C GLY A 514 36.84 -1.75 -16.49
N ILE A 515 36.98 -0.68 -17.28
CA ILE A 515 36.10 -0.40 -18.42
C ILE A 515 36.78 -0.72 -19.75
N THR A 516 36.19 -1.63 -20.52
CA THR A 516 36.64 -2.01 -21.87
C THR A 516 35.60 -1.62 -22.90
N HIS A 517 36.05 -0.93 -23.95
CA HIS A 517 35.22 -0.54 -25.09
C HIS A 517 35.35 -1.58 -26.20
N VAL A 518 34.25 -2.25 -26.53
CA VAL A 518 34.18 -3.24 -27.60
C VAL A 518 33.39 -2.62 -28.76
N PRO A 519 34.06 -2.16 -29.83
CA PRO A 519 33.37 -1.58 -30.97
C PRO A 519 32.52 -2.64 -31.67
N GLN A 520 31.26 -2.28 -31.96
CA GLN A 520 30.36 -3.04 -32.82
C GLN A 520 30.02 -2.16 -34.03
N ASP A 521 29.41 -2.75 -35.05
CA ASP A 521 29.09 -2.04 -36.30
C ASP A 521 28.25 -0.79 -36.02
N ASP A 522 27.16 -0.92 -35.25
CA ASP A 522 26.20 0.15 -35.01
C ASP A 522 26.05 0.62 -33.55
N TYR A 523 26.91 0.14 -32.64
CA TYR A 523 27.02 0.64 -31.27
C TYR A 523 28.42 0.38 -30.69
N ILE A 524 28.70 0.86 -29.49
CA ILE A 524 29.89 0.53 -28.71
C ILE A 524 29.43 -0.23 -27.47
N GLU A 525 29.87 -1.47 -27.27
CA GLU A 525 29.59 -2.20 -26.04
C GLU A 525 30.63 -1.82 -25.00
N ILE A 526 30.17 -1.33 -23.84
CA ILE A 526 31.05 -1.16 -22.69
C ILE A 526 30.94 -2.41 -21.83
N ARG A 527 32.08 -3.07 -21.58
CA ARG A 527 32.21 -4.16 -20.62
C ARG A 527 32.90 -3.63 -19.37
N ALA A 528 32.18 -3.67 -18.25
CA ALA A 528 32.72 -3.34 -16.95
C ALA A 528 33.27 -4.60 -16.25
N SER A 529 34.39 -4.46 -15.55
CA SER A 529 34.96 -5.45 -14.66
C SER A 529 35.06 -4.79 -13.30
N ALA A 530 34.19 -5.21 -12.38
CA ALA A 530 34.27 -4.86 -10.98
C ALA A 530 34.18 -6.15 -10.17
N LYS A 531 34.65 -6.12 -8.92
CA LYS A 531 34.37 -7.20 -7.99
C LYS A 531 32.85 -7.33 -7.89
N LEU A 532 32.32 -8.45 -8.39
CA LEU A 532 30.90 -8.76 -8.30
C LEU A 532 30.47 -8.59 -6.87
N VAL A 533 29.49 -7.73 -6.69
CA VAL A 533 28.94 -7.48 -5.36
C VAL A 533 28.25 -8.79 -4.97
N THR A 534 28.78 -9.47 -3.94
CA THR A 534 28.36 -10.84 -3.62
C THR A 534 26.87 -10.86 -3.31
N PRO A 535 26.10 -11.87 -3.75
CA PRO A 535 24.70 -12.00 -3.37
C PRO A 535 24.47 -11.79 -1.88
N ASP A 536 25.38 -12.29 -1.03
CA ASP A 536 25.36 -12.15 0.43
C ASP A 536 25.39 -10.72 0.95
N SER A 537 25.80 -9.75 0.13
CA SER A 537 25.82 -8.32 0.46
C SER A 537 24.55 -7.56 0.04
N TRP A 538 23.66 -8.20 -0.73
CA TRP A 538 22.35 -7.65 -1.13
C TRP A 538 21.18 -8.49 -0.59
N LEU A 539 21.42 -9.77 -0.32
CA LEU A 539 20.42 -10.78 0.03
C LEU A 539 21.10 -11.88 0.87
N ARG A 540 20.67 -12.06 2.13
CA ARG A 540 20.98 -13.30 2.84
C ARG A 540 20.41 -14.49 2.05
N ARG A 541 21.27 -15.47 1.72
CA ARG A 541 21.03 -16.71 0.96
C ARG A 541 19.87 -17.62 1.42
N ARG A 542 19.15 -17.28 2.48
CA ARG A 542 17.94 -17.98 2.88
C ARG A 542 16.81 -16.98 2.88
N LEU A 543 16.06 -16.88 1.78
CA LEU A 543 14.71 -16.29 1.75
C LEU A 543 14.12 -16.28 0.32
N LEU A 544 13.89 -17.46 -0.25
CA LEU A 544 12.85 -17.65 -1.27
C LEU A 544 11.48 -17.68 -0.55
N HIS A 545 11.06 -16.56 0.04
CA HIS A 545 9.74 -16.39 0.70
C HIS A 545 8.54 -16.47 -0.28
N LEU A 546 8.78 -16.83 -1.56
CA LEU A 546 7.73 -17.13 -2.53
C LEU A 546 7.01 -18.46 -2.21
N THR A 547 7.67 -19.42 -1.55
CA THR A 547 7.03 -20.68 -1.14
C THR A 547 6.22 -20.52 0.15
N ASP A 548 6.69 -19.73 1.12
CA ASP A 548 5.89 -19.35 2.29
C ASP A 548 4.63 -18.57 1.89
N SER A 549 4.73 -17.63 0.96
CA SER A 549 3.56 -16.81 0.60
C SER A 549 2.49 -17.63 -0.14
N TYR A 550 2.88 -18.51 -1.08
CA TYR A 550 1.89 -19.23 -1.90
C TYR A 550 1.39 -20.52 -1.23
N VAL A 551 2.28 -21.28 -0.57
CA VAL A 551 1.92 -22.50 0.16
C VAL A 551 1.25 -22.12 1.48
N SER A 552 1.80 -21.17 2.25
CA SER A 552 1.18 -20.73 3.52
C SER A 552 -0.09 -19.92 3.28
N MET A 553 -0.22 -19.04 2.27
CA MET A 553 -1.52 -18.38 2.04
C MET A 553 -2.57 -19.31 1.46
N SER A 554 -2.26 -20.29 0.60
CA SER A 554 -3.30 -21.23 0.15
C SER A 554 -3.68 -22.23 1.25
N VAL A 555 -2.74 -22.61 2.12
CA VAL A 555 -2.94 -23.66 3.14
C VAL A 555 -3.44 -23.10 4.48
N ILE A 556 -2.95 -21.93 4.94
CA ILE A 556 -3.51 -21.23 6.10
C ILE A 556 -4.87 -20.63 5.74
N SER A 557 -5.10 -20.12 4.52
CA SER A 557 -6.46 -19.71 4.14
C SER A 557 -7.41 -20.91 4.05
N LYS A 558 -6.98 -22.08 3.53
CA LYS A 558 -7.81 -23.30 3.52
C LYS A 558 -7.99 -23.92 4.93
N GLY A 559 -7.00 -23.78 5.82
CA GLY A 559 -6.98 -24.28 7.20
C GLY A 559 -7.72 -23.41 8.22
N ARG A 560 -7.57 -22.07 8.18
CA ARG A 560 -8.42 -21.13 8.95
C ARG A 560 -9.86 -21.20 8.49
N LYS A 561 -10.08 -21.26 7.17
CA LYS A 561 -11.41 -21.51 6.63
C LYS A 561 -11.93 -22.89 7.04
N ALA A 562 -11.11 -23.88 7.39
CA ALA A 562 -11.59 -25.18 7.90
C ALA A 562 -12.14 -25.10 9.34
N LEU A 563 -11.52 -24.26 10.17
CA LEU A 563 -11.98 -24.01 11.54
C LEU A 563 -13.21 -23.08 11.57
N GLU A 564 -13.21 -22.05 10.71
CA GLU A 564 -14.35 -21.13 10.51
C GLU A 564 -15.54 -21.82 9.82
N ASP A 565 -15.29 -22.66 8.81
CA ASP A 565 -16.32 -23.47 8.14
C ASP A 565 -16.88 -24.55 9.07
N GLY A 566 -16.12 -25.04 10.07
CA GLY A 566 -16.62 -26.01 11.05
C GLY A 566 -17.67 -25.42 11.99
N ASN A 567 -17.42 -24.21 12.48
CA ASN A 567 -18.38 -23.47 13.30
C ASN A 567 -19.57 -22.95 12.48
N LEU A 568 -19.34 -22.51 11.24
CA LEU A 568 -20.40 -22.11 10.31
C LEU A 568 -21.26 -23.31 9.89
N ALA A 569 -20.65 -24.47 9.59
CA ALA A 569 -21.38 -25.70 9.26
C ALA A 569 -22.19 -26.19 10.47
N PHE A 570 -21.64 -26.13 11.68
CA PHE A 570 -22.38 -26.46 12.90
C PHE A 570 -23.54 -25.47 13.13
N ALA A 571 -23.33 -24.18 12.93
CA ALA A 571 -24.39 -23.17 13.01
C ALA A 571 -25.47 -23.37 11.94
N ILE A 572 -25.09 -23.73 10.71
CA ILE A 572 -26.03 -24.08 9.63
C ILE A 572 -26.79 -25.36 9.98
N ILE A 573 -26.14 -26.39 10.54
CA ILE A 573 -26.78 -27.61 11.02
C ILE A 573 -27.82 -27.26 12.10
N MET A 574 -27.44 -26.46 13.10
CA MET A 574 -28.34 -26.04 14.18
C MET A 574 -29.48 -25.15 13.68
N LEU A 575 -29.23 -24.29 12.69
CA LEU A 575 -30.24 -23.45 12.05
C LEU A 575 -31.23 -24.30 11.23
N VAL A 576 -30.73 -25.26 10.45
CA VAL A 576 -31.55 -26.17 9.63
C VAL A 576 -32.43 -27.05 10.53
N VAL A 577 -31.85 -27.61 11.60
CA VAL A 577 -32.60 -28.37 12.62
C VAL A 577 -33.61 -27.45 13.31
N GLY A 578 -33.20 -26.23 13.72
CA GLY A 578 -34.08 -25.26 14.37
C GLY A 578 -35.26 -24.81 13.50
N ILE A 579 -35.05 -24.57 12.20
CA ILE A 579 -36.12 -24.23 11.24
C ILE A 579 -37.10 -25.39 11.09
N ARG A 580 -36.60 -26.63 10.98
CA ARG A 580 -37.44 -27.85 10.91
C ARG A 580 -38.22 -28.10 12.20
N THR A 581 -37.63 -27.85 13.36
CA THR A 581 -38.30 -27.98 14.66
C THR A 581 -39.34 -26.87 14.85
N TRP A 582 -39.04 -25.65 14.43
CA TRP A 582 -39.94 -24.50 14.52
C TRP A 582 -41.15 -24.63 13.58
N SER A 583 -40.96 -25.05 12.33
CA SER A 583 -42.07 -25.19 11.36
C SER A 583 -43.13 -26.19 11.81
N VAL A 584 -42.79 -27.09 12.75
CA VAL A 584 -43.65 -28.14 13.28
C VAL A 584 -44.30 -27.73 14.60
N LEU A 585 -43.57 -27.03 15.48
CA LEU A 585 -44.13 -26.49 16.73
C LEU A 585 -45.21 -25.41 16.51
N VAL A 586 -45.24 -24.79 15.33
CA VAL A 586 -46.21 -23.74 14.97
C VAL A 586 -47.48 -24.30 14.32
N GLN A 587 -47.53 -25.59 13.95
CA GLN A 587 -48.73 -26.17 13.33
C GLN A 587 -49.78 -26.58 14.39
N PRO A 588 -51.08 -26.25 14.20
CA PRO A 588 -52.08 -26.33 15.28
C PRO A 588 -52.53 -27.76 15.67
N ALA A 589 -52.09 -28.81 14.97
CA ALA A 589 -52.40 -30.20 15.28
C ALA A 589 -51.36 -31.13 14.63
N VAL A 590 -50.28 -31.44 15.33
CA VAL A 590 -49.32 -32.47 14.90
C VAL A 590 -49.70 -33.76 15.62
N ASP A 591 -50.16 -34.77 14.88
CA ASP A 591 -50.41 -36.11 15.42
C ASP A 591 -49.08 -36.81 15.74
N ALA A 592 -49.14 -37.88 16.56
CA ALA A 592 -47.92 -38.61 16.97
C ALA A 592 -47.11 -39.16 15.77
N VAL A 593 -47.79 -39.41 14.64
CA VAL A 593 -47.20 -39.88 13.39
C VAL A 593 -46.44 -38.76 12.68
N GLY A 594 -47.02 -37.54 12.58
CA GLY A 594 -46.34 -36.37 12.03
C GLY A 594 -45.13 -35.94 12.85
N ALA A 595 -45.21 -36.01 14.18
CA ALA A 595 -44.07 -35.74 15.06
C ALA A 595 -42.91 -36.73 14.85
N LEU A 596 -43.22 -38.02 14.66
CA LEU A 596 -42.23 -39.08 14.40
C LEU A 596 -41.57 -38.92 13.03
N GLN A 597 -42.35 -38.55 11.99
CA GLN A 597 -41.82 -38.28 10.65
C GLN A 597 -40.84 -37.10 10.67
N VAL A 598 -41.21 -36.00 11.32
CA VAL A 598 -40.36 -34.80 11.45
C VAL A 598 -39.06 -35.12 12.19
N ALA A 599 -39.14 -35.86 13.30
CA ALA A 599 -37.95 -36.27 14.04
C ALA A 599 -37.03 -37.11 13.15
N SER A 600 -37.58 -38.09 12.42
CA SER A 600 -36.83 -38.92 11.47
C SER A 600 -36.13 -38.09 10.38
N TYR A 601 -36.82 -37.10 9.80
CA TYR A 601 -36.23 -36.19 8.81
C TYR A 601 -35.11 -35.33 9.41
N ALA A 602 -35.31 -34.76 10.61
CA ALA A 602 -34.29 -33.98 11.29
C ALA A 602 -33.04 -34.80 11.62
N PHE A 603 -33.22 -36.03 12.13
CA PHE A 603 -32.11 -36.96 12.39
C PHE A 603 -31.37 -37.37 11.09
N THR A 604 -32.10 -37.61 10.01
CA THR A 604 -31.52 -37.96 8.71
C THR A 604 -30.71 -36.80 8.13
N THR A 605 -31.25 -35.57 8.16
CA THR A 605 -30.56 -34.35 7.73
C THR A 605 -29.31 -34.09 8.56
N ALA A 606 -29.39 -34.23 9.89
CA ALA A 606 -28.24 -34.08 10.77
C ALA A 606 -27.16 -35.16 10.50
N GLY A 607 -27.56 -36.40 10.26
CA GLY A 607 -26.67 -37.50 9.89
C GLY A 607 -25.93 -37.24 8.57
N LEU A 608 -26.63 -36.76 7.54
CA LEU A 608 -26.03 -36.43 6.24
C LEU A 608 -25.04 -35.26 6.34
N LEU A 609 -25.38 -34.21 7.08
CA LEU A 609 -24.48 -33.08 7.29
C LEU A 609 -23.25 -33.46 8.12
N CYS A 610 -23.40 -34.30 9.14
CA CYS A 610 -22.31 -34.85 9.93
C CYS A 610 -21.36 -35.70 9.07
N ALA A 611 -21.90 -36.55 8.19
CA ALA A 611 -21.11 -37.33 7.24
C ALA A 611 -20.31 -36.42 6.28
N CYS A 612 -20.94 -35.37 5.72
CA CYS A 612 -20.26 -34.38 4.88
C CYS A 612 -19.14 -33.65 5.63
N TYR A 613 -19.37 -33.29 6.88
CA TYR A 613 -18.37 -32.64 7.74
C TYR A 613 -17.16 -33.54 8.03
N LEU A 614 -17.40 -34.80 8.41
CA LEU A 614 -16.33 -35.77 8.67
C LEU A 614 -15.50 -36.04 7.43
N GLN A 615 -16.15 -36.15 6.27
CA GLN A 615 -15.48 -36.34 4.98
C GLN A 615 -14.62 -35.13 4.61
N ASN A 616 -15.15 -33.91 4.76
CA ASN A 616 -14.40 -32.67 4.53
C ASN A 616 -13.20 -32.53 5.45
N SER A 617 -13.38 -32.86 6.73
CA SER A 617 -12.32 -32.76 7.73
C SER A 617 -11.15 -33.69 7.41
N LYS A 618 -11.44 -34.94 7.02
CA LYS A 618 -10.41 -35.91 6.64
C LYS A 618 -9.63 -35.48 5.39
N TRP A 619 -10.33 -35.00 4.34
CA TRP A 619 -9.67 -34.54 3.12
C TRP A 619 -8.85 -33.26 3.31
N ARG A 620 -9.33 -32.32 4.13
CA ARG A 620 -8.54 -31.13 4.49
C ARG A 620 -7.31 -31.49 5.32
N GLY A 621 -7.41 -32.48 6.21
CA GLY A 621 -6.26 -33.02 6.94
C GLY A 621 -5.19 -33.60 6.00
N ILE A 622 -5.60 -34.31 4.94
CA ILE A 622 -4.70 -34.78 3.89
C ILE A 622 -4.05 -33.61 3.15
N SER A 623 -4.81 -32.59 2.73
CA SER A 623 -4.25 -31.40 2.07
C SER A 623 -3.21 -30.69 2.94
N LEU A 624 -3.46 -30.59 4.25
CA LEU A 624 -2.53 -30.00 5.20
C LEU A 624 -1.26 -30.84 5.33
N ALA A 625 -1.39 -32.16 5.42
CA ALA A 625 -0.23 -33.06 5.50
C ALA A 625 0.65 -33.01 4.24
N ILE A 626 0.04 -32.91 3.05
CA ILE A 626 0.77 -32.72 1.77
C ILE A 626 1.53 -31.40 1.78
N ALA A 627 0.89 -30.33 2.25
CA ALA A 627 1.50 -29.01 2.32
C ALA A 627 2.66 -28.94 3.31
N VAL A 628 2.50 -29.53 4.50
CA VAL A 628 3.58 -29.62 5.50
C VAL A 628 4.74 -30.45 4.96
N PHE A 629 4.45 -31.59 4.31
CA PHE A 629 5.47 -32.38 3.65
C PHE A 629 6.23 -31.57 2.59
N ALA A 630 5.51 -30.90 1.69
CA ALA A 630 6.12 -30.07 0.66
C ALA A 630 7.01 -28.99 1.27
N ARG A 631 6.54 -28.33 2.32
CA ARG A 631 7.29 -27.31 3.06
C ARG A 631 8.60 -27.86 3.62
N SER A 632 8.57 -28.96 4.38
CA SER A 632 9.79 -29.51 4.98
C SER A 632 10.83 -29.98 3.94
N VAL A 633 10.39 -30.42 2.76
CA VAL A 633 11.30 -30.74 1.65
C VAL A 633 11.88 -29.47 1.02
N LEU A 634 11.05 -28.46 0.77
CA LEU A 634 11.44 -27.20 0.11
C LEU A 634 12.31 -26.31 1.02
N GLU A 635 12.13 -26.39 2.33
CA GLU A 635 12.94 -25.67 3.32
C GLU A 635 14.25 -26.40 3.66
N GLY A 636 14.47 -27.59 3.09
CA GLY A 636 15.65 -28.43 3.36
C GLY A 636 15.69 -29.00 4.78
N GLU A 637 14.55 -29.01 5.51
CA GLU A 637 14.47 -29.56 6.87
C GLU A 637 14.67 -31.08 6.89
N ILE A 638 14.33 -31.75 5.79
CA ILE A 638 14.48 -33.20 5.62
C ILE A 638 15.18 -33.52 4.31
N SER A 639 16.08 -34.51 4.32
CA SER A 639 16.75 -34.99 3.10
C SER A 639 15.76 -35.67 2.16
N CYS A 640 16.08 -35.71 0.85
CA CYS A 640 15.26 -36.38 -0.16
C CYS A 640 14.97 -37.86 0.17
N LEU A 641 15.91 -38.55 0.83
CA LEU A 641 15.73 -39.91 1.32
C LEU A 641 14.69 -39.99 2.46
N THR A 642 14.79 -39.10 3.44
CA THR A 642 13.83 -39.00 4.55
C THR A 642 12.45 -38.59 4.05
N ALA A 643 12.39 -37.68 3.08
CA ALA A 643 11.16 -37.30 2.40
C ALA A 643 10.49 -38.49 1.71
N ARG A 644 11.26 -39.31 0.98
CA ARG A 644 10.77 -40.57 0.39
C ARG A 644 10.13 -41.49 1.44
N MET A 645 10.73 -41.65 2.62
CA MET A 645 10.19 -42.48 3.70
C MET A 645 8.90 -41.90 4.30
N ARG A 646 8.90 -40.60 4.62
CA ARG A 646 7.72 -39.90 5.15
C ARG A 646 6.53 -39.91 4.18
N TRP A 647 6.80 -39.79 2.88
CA TRP A 647 5.75 -39.87 1.87
C TRP A 647 5.07 -41.25 1.82
N ARG A 648 5.81 -42.34 2.05
CA ARG A 648 5.22 -43.69 2.14
C ARG A 648 4.25 -43.84 3.32
N GLU A 649 4.56 -43.23 4.45
CA GLU A 649 3.64 -43.19 5.61
C GLU A 649 2.35 -42.45 5.25
N LEU A 650 2.48 -41.31 4.55
CA LEU A 650 1.34 -40.49 4.13
C LEU A 650 0.44 -41.20 3.10
N ILE A 651 1.02 -41.97 2.17
CA ILE A 651 0.28 -42.79 1.19
C ILE A 651 -0.70 -43.74 1.88
N GLY A 652 -0.33 -44.34 3.01
CA GLY A 652 -1.22 -45.23 3.77
C GLY A 652 -2.51 -44.54 4.22
N ALA A 653 -2.39 -43.32 4.77
CA ALA A 653 -3.53 -42.51 5.21
C ALA A 653 -4.40 -42.01 4.02
N MET A 654 -3.76 -41.63 2.91
CA MET A 654 -4.46 -41.26 1.67
C MET A 654 -5.28 -42.42 1.11
N ARG A 655 -4.72 -43.63 1.11
CA ARG A 655 -5.39 -44.84 0.59
C ARG A 655 -6.64 -45.19 1.39
N GLN A 656 -6.57 -45.13 2.72
CA GLN A 656 -7.72 -45.41 3.58
C GLN A 656 -8.84 -44.38 3.38
N THR A 657 -8.49 -43.10 3.28
CA THR A 657 -9.46 -42.02 3.08
C THR A 657 -10.08 -42.04 1.69
N SER A 658 -9.29 -42.35 0.66
CA SER A 658 -9.78 -42.50 -0.71
C SER A 658 -10.77 -43.65 -0.87
N ARG A 659 -10.49 -44.83 -0.30
CA ARG A 659 -11.44 -45.97 -0.31
C ARG A 659 -12.78 -45.63 0.35
N MET A 660 -12.74 -44.93 1.48
CA MET A 660 -13.96 -44.47 2.17
C MET A 660 -14.76 -43.49 1.30
N HIS A 661 -14.08 -42.60 0.57
CA HIS A 661 -14.72 -41.67 -0.37
C HIS A 661 -15.34 -42.39 -1.57
N GLN A 662 -14.64 -43.37 -2.16
CA GLN A 662 -15.15 -44.16 -3.30
C GLN A 662 -16.46 -44.88 -2.97
N LEU A 663 -16.59 -45.42 -1.76
CA LEU A 663 -17.80 -46.12 -1.31
C LEU A 663 -18.99 -45.19 -1.03
N THR A 664 -18.73 -43.89 -0.80
CA THR A 664 -19.76 -42.92 -0.35
C THR A 664 -20.11 -41.89 -1.40
N ALA A 665 -19.23 -41.61 -2.37
CA ALA A 665 -19.40 -40.55 -3.36
C ALA A 665 -20.63 -40.74 -4.27
N ALA A 666 -20.87 -41.97 -4.74
CA ALA A 666 -22.03 -42.28 -5.58
C ALA A 666 -23.36 -42.10 -4.81
N SER A 667 -23.41 -42.58 -3.56
CA SER A 667 -24.57 -42.41 -2.68
C SER A 667 -24.81 -40.93 -2.38
N LEU A 668 -23.77 -40.17 -2.09
CA LEU A 668 -23.87 -38.74 -1.79
C LEU A 668 -24.38 -37.94 -3.01
N ALA A 669 -23.87 -38.26 -4.21
CA ALA A 669 -24.33 -37.67 -5.45
C ALA A 669 -25.81 -38.02 -5.74
N ALA A 670 -26.19 -39.30 -5.62
CA ALA A 670 -27.56 -39.73 -5.80
C ALA A 670 -28.53 -39.04 -4.81
N THR A 671 -28.17 -38.98 -3.53
CA THR A 671 -28.96 -38.28 -2.50
C THR A 671 -29.10 -36.79 -2.81
N THR A 672 -28.05 -36.13 -3.30
CA THR A 672 -28.12 -34.71 -3.70
C THR A 672 -29.18 -34.46 -4.77
N VAL A 673 -29.25 -35.34 -5.79
CA VAL A 673 -30.25 -35.23 -6.87
C VAL A 673 -31.66 -35.45 -6.35
N LEU A 674 -31.85 -36.49 -5.52
CA LEU A 674 -33.16 -36.80 -4.96
C LEU A 674 -33.68 -35.69 -4.05
N VAL A 675 -32.82 -35.11 -3.21
CA VAL A 675 -33.17 -33.97 -2.35
C VAL A 675 -33.48 -32.73 -3.20
N ALA A 676 -32.78 -32.52 -4.31
CA ALA A 676 -33.08 -31.41 -5.24
C ALA A 676 -34.47 -31.56 -5.89
N PHE A 677 -34.84 -32.76 -6.31
CA PHE A 677 -36.18 -33.01 -6.85
C PHE A 677 -37.28 -32.86 -5.80
N ALA A 678 -37.06 -33.38 -4.59
CA ALA A 678 -38.00 -33.19 -3.48
C ALA A 678 -38.18 -31.69 -3.16
N THR A 679 -37.09 -30.91 -3.14
CA THR A 679 -37.12 -29.46 -2.93
C THR A 679 -37.96 -28.75 -3.99
N LEU A 680 -37.76 -29.08 -5.28
CA LEU A 680 -38.54 -28.47 -6.36
C LEU A 680 -40.02 -28.85 -6.30
N TYR A 681 -40.31 -30.10 -5.95
CA TYR A 681 -41.68 -30.57 -5.78
C TYR A 681 -42.38 -29.81 -4.64
N ASP A 682 -41.75 -29.69 -3.47
CA ASP A 682 -42.28 -28.97 -2.31
C ASP A 682 -42.55 -27.48 -2.65
N ILE A 683 -41.64 -26.84 -3.38
CA ILE A 683 -41.82 -25.47 -3.87
C ILE A 683 -43.01 -25.38 -4.85
N SER A 684 -43.18 -26.36 -5.74
CA SER A 684 -44.30 -26.39 -6.71
C SER A 684 -45.67 -26.54 -6.05
N GLN A 685 -45.73 -27.21 -4.90
CA GLN A 685 -46.95 -27.38 -4.11
C GLN A 685 -47.25 -26.18 -3.19
N GLY A 686 -46.44 -25.11 -3.24
CA GLY A 686 -46.61 -23.92 -2.40
C GLY A 686 -45.99 -24.04 -1.01
N HIS A 687 -45.26 -25.12 -0.72
CA HIS A 687 -44.57 -25.37 0.57
C HIS A 687 -43.14 -24.82 0.57
N GLY A 688 -42.97 -23.58 0.07
CA GLY A 688 -41.64 -22.98 -0.12
C GLY A 688 -40.82 -22.84 1.18
N ALA A 689 -41.48 -22.61 2.32
CA ALA A 689 -40.81 -22.53 3.62
C ALA A 689 -40.27 -23.90 4.08
N ASP A 690 -41.00 -24.98 3.81
CA ASP A 690 -40.61 -26.35 4.16
C ASP A 690 -39.52 -26.91 3.23
N ALA A 691 -39.30 -26.28 2.08
CA ALA A 691 -38.26 -26.64 1.12
C ALA A 691 -36.87 -26.05 1.46
N VAL A 692 -36.79 -24.98 2.26
CA VAL A 692 -35.54 -24.26 2.58
C VAL A 692 -34.44 -25.18 3.15
N PRO A 693 -34.71 -26.08 4.10
CA PRO A 693 -33.72 -27.03 4.61
C PRO A 693 -33.14 -27.97 3.54
N ASN A 694 -33.98 -28.41 2.60
CA ASN A 694 -33.58 -29.32 1.52
C ASN A 694 -32.76 -28.56 0.47
N LEU A 695 -33.09 -27.29 0.20
CA LEU A 695 -32.30 -26.41 -0.65
C LEU A 695 -30.88 -26.20 -0.11
N ILE A 696 -30.73 -26.04 1.21
CA ILE A 696 -29.43 -25.91 1.87
C ILE A 696 -28.60 -27.19 1.71
N LEU A 697 -29.21 -28.37 1.88
CA LEU A 697 -28.55 -29.67 1.67
C LEU A 697 -28.04 -29.83 0.24
N VAL A 698 -28.84 -29.45 -0.75
CA VAL A 698 -28.49 -29.53 -2.19
C VAL A 698 -27.27 -28.67 -2.52
N LEU A 699 -27.08 -27.55 -1.84
CA LEU A 699 -25.92 -26.68 -2.02
C LEU A 699 -24.67 -27.21 -1.30
N ILE A 700 -24.81 -27.88 -0.15
CA ILE A 700 -23.69 -28.31 0.69
C ILE A 700 -23.11 -29.66 0.26
N MET A 701 -23.94 -30.64 -0.10
CA MET A 701 -23.46 -31.99 -0.41
C MET A 701 -22.44 -32.03 -1.56
N PRO A 702 -22.62 -31.30 -2.70
CA PRO A 702 -21.61 -31.23 -3.77
C PRO A 702 -20.25 -30.68 -3.33
N PHE A 703 -20.24 -29.78 -2.33
CA PHE A 703 -19.01 -29.16 -1.85
C PHE A 703 -18.04 -30.19 -1.24
N SER A 704 -18.57 -31.24 -0.60
CA SER A 704 -17.73 -32.32 -0.06
C SER A 704 -17.08 -33.22 -1.09
N LEU A 705 -17.65 -33.30 -2.30
CA LEU A 705 -17.01 -33.95 -3.44
C LEU A 705 -15.90 -33.05 -4.02
N TYR A 706 -16.10 -31.73 -3.98
CA TYR A 706 -15.11 -30.74 -4.44
C TYR A 706 -13.86 -30.68 -3.55
N VAL A 707 -14.02 -30.74 -2.22
CA VAL A 707 -12.88 -30.71 -1.27
C VAL A 707 -11.95 -31.91 -1.49
N ALA A 708 -12.51 -33.10 -1.73
CA ALA A 708 -11.73 -34.29 -2.06
C ALA A 708 -10.92 -34.09 -3.36
N ALA A 709 -11.55 -33.54 -4.40
CA ALA A 709 -10.89 -33.28 -5.68
C ALA A 709 -9.75 -32.25 -5.57
N CYS A 710 -9.85 -31.27 -4.67
CA CYS A 710 -8.79 -30.29 -4.41
C CYS A 710 -7.56 -30.92 -3.76
N ALA A 711 -7.74 -31.77 -2.75
CA ALA A 711 -6.64 -32.49 -2.12
C ALA A 711 -5.88 -33.35 -3.14
N THR A 712 -6.60 -33.95 -4.08
CA THR A 712 -6.01 -34.70 -5.17
C THR A 712 -5.12 -33.84 -6.07
N ALA A 713 -5.60 -32.65 -6.45
CA ALA A 713 -4.85 -31.73 -7.29
C ALA A 713 -3.56 -31.24 -6.62
N ASP A 714 -3.58 -31.06 -5.30
CA ASP A 714 -2.43 -30.60 -4.53
C ASP A 714 -1.28 -31.64 -4.56
N CYS A 715 -1.54 -32.95 -4.48
CA CYS A 715 -0.48 -33.97 -4.68
C CYS A 715 0.10 -33.98 -6.09
N THR A 716 -0.74 -33.83 -7.12
CA THR A 716 -0.29 -33.95 -8.52
C THR A 716 0.65 -32.84 -8.96
N ARG A 717 0.67 -31.71 -8.23
CA ARG A 717 1.53 -30.55 -8.51
C ARG A 717 2.90 -30.64 -7.85
N LEU A 718 3.03 -31.47 -6.82
CA LEU A 718 4.24 -31.55 -6.01
C LEU A 718 5.49 -32.00 -6.79
N PRO A 719 5.42 -33.00 -7.70
CA PRO A 719 6.59 -33.38 -8.50
C PRO A 719 7.09 -32.25 -9.40
N SER A 720 6.17 -31.54 -10.06
CA SER A 720 6.53 -30.39 -10.90
C SER A 720 7.19 -29.27 -10.11
N LEU A 721 6.82 -29.10 -8.83
CA LEU A 721 7.41 -28.11 -7.94
C LEU A 721 8.84 -28.48 -7.54
N LEU A 722 9.11 -29.76 -7.31
CA LEU A 722 10.47 -30.24 -6.99
C LEU A 722 11.40 -30.18 -8.21
N CYS A 723 10.90 -30.43 -9.42
CA CYS A 723 11.67 -30.26 -10.66
C CYS A 723 12.02 -28.78 -10.97
N MET A 724 11.49 -27.82 -10.23
CA MET A 724 11.80 -26.39 -10.39
C MET A 724 12.85 -25.90 -9.38
N LEU A 725 13.40 -26.78 -8.54
CA LEU A 725 14.44 -26.44 -7.57
C LEU A 725 15.83 -26.57 -8.21
N ASP A 726 16.57 -25.48 -8.27
CA ASP A 726 18.00 -25.47 -8.61
C ASP A 726 18.83 -25.66 -7.32
N ALA A 727 19.74 -26.64 -7.32
CA ALA A 727 20.69 -26.88 -6.22
C ALA A 727 22.12 -26.47 -6.61
N GLU A 728 22.99 -26.16 -5.64
CA GLU A 728 24.38 -25.71 -5.91
C GLU A 728 25.31 -26.88 -6.34
N GLU A 729 24.97 -28.13 -5.97
CA GLU A 729 25.73 -29.34 -6.28
C GLU A 729 24.90 -30.29 -7.18
N GLU A 730 25.49 -30.81 -8.26
CA GLU A 730 24.84 -31.75 -9.19
C GLU A 730 24.24 -33.00 -8.48
N GLU A 731 24.83 -33.40 -7.35
CA GLU A 731 24.40 -34.56 -6.56
C GLU A 731 23.09 -34.28 -5.79
N GLU A 732 22.89 -33.06 -5.29
CA GLU A 732 21.62 -32.62 -4.66
C GLU A 732 20.52 -32.42 -5.70
N GLU A 733 20.85 -31.85 -6.86
CA GLU A 733 19.91 -31.69 -7.99
C GLU A 733 19.42 -33.07 -8.45
N GLY A 734 20.32 -34.04 -8.57
CA GLY A 734 20.00 -35.44 -8.84
C GLY A 734 19.06 -36.04 -7.79
N ALA A 735 19.26 -35.75 -6.50
CA ALA A 735 18.41 -36.24 -5.42
C ALA A 735 16.98 -35.64 -5.44
N TYR A 736 16.81 -34.36 -5.79
CA TYR A 736 15.49 -33.74 -5.97
C TYR A 736 14.77 -34.29 -7.20
N MET A 737 15.47 -34.50 -8.31
CA MET A 737 14.92 -35.13 -9.51
C MET A 737 14.48 -36.57 -9.24
N ASP A 738 15.27 -37.32 -8.48
CA ASP A 738 14.93 -38.66 -8.01
C ASP A 738 13.70 -38.67 -7.11
N LEU A 739 13.59 -37.71 -6.20
CA LEU A 739 12.42 -37.54 -5.35
C LEU A 739 11.19 -37.18 -6.18
N ALA A 740 11.30 -36.25 -7.12
CA ALA A 740 10.21 -35.86 -8.02
C ALA A 740 9.74 -37.04 -8.88
N LEU A 741 10.67 -37.83 -9.43
CA LEU A 741 10.36 -39.04 -10.17
C LEU A 741 9.68 -40.08 -9.28
N PHE A 742 10.17 -40.27 -8.05
CA PHE A 742 9.53 -41.15 -7.07
C PHE A 742 8.11 -40.68 -6.73
N LEU A 743 7.88 -39.39 -6.48
CA LEU A 743 6.55 -38.88 -6.19
C LEU A 743 5.60 -39.04 -7.39
N THR A 744 6.10 -38.85 -8.61
CA THR A 744 5.36 -39.05 -9.86
C THR A 744 4.96 -40.51 -10.06
N LEU A 745 5.89 -41.44 -9.79
CA LEU A 745 5.69 -42.88 -9.93
C LEU A 745 5.02 -43.52 -8.70
N SER A 746 5.00 -42.82 -7.57
CA SER A 746 4.40 -43.34 -6.34
C SER A 746 2.90 -43.52 -6.51
N GLU A 747 2.36 -44.59 -5.92
CA GLU A 747 0.96 -45.01 -6.06
C GLU A 747 -0.06 -43.95 -5.60
N SER A 748 0.36 -42.82 -5.02
CA SER A 748 -0.51 -41.68 -4.71
C SER A 748 -1.25 -41.13 -5.94
N GLY A 749 -0.66 -41.20 -7.14
CA GLY A 749 -1.33 -40.83 -8.39
C GLY A 749 -2.42 -41.82 -8.83
N PHE A 750 -2.32 -43.09 -8.41
CA PHE A 750 -3.26 -44.16 -8.77
C PHE A 750 -4.41 -44.32 -7.76
N PHE A 751 -4.18 -44.07 -6.47
CA PHE A 751 -5.22 -44.22 -5.44
C PHE A 751 -6.10 -43.01 -5.24
N MET A 752 -5.65 -41.83 -5.62
CA MET A 752 -6.53 -40.69 -5.71
C MET A 752 -7.21 -40.74 -7.07
N TRP A 753 -8.48 -41.12 -7.06
CA TRP A 753 -9.34 -41.21 -8.25
C TRP A 753 -9.00 -40.09 -9.22
N ASP A 754 -8.51 -40.46 -10.41
CA ASP A 754 -7.92 -39.55 -11.41
C ASP A 754 -8.64 -38.21 -11.32
N THR A 755 -7.92 -37.18 -10.85
CA THR A 755 -8.47 -35.86 -10.54
C THR A 755 -9.31 -35.36 -11.70
N ARG A 756 -8.91 -35.69 -12.93
CA ARG A 756 -9.60 -35.31 -14.16
C ARG A 756 -10.88 -36.10 -14.37
N VAL A 757 -10.93 -37.37 -13.98
CA VAL A 757 -12.16 -38.18 -13.96
C VAL A 757 -13.07 -37.76 -12.82
N THR A 758 -12.57 -37.52 -11.60
CA THR A 758 -13.40 -37.05 -10.47
C THR A 758 -13.98 -35.67 -10.76
N LEU A 759 -13.16 -34.69 -11.13
CA LEU A 759 -13.64 -33.35 -11.49
C LEU A 759 -14.49 -33.39 -12.75
N GLY A 760 -14.13 -34.20 -13.75
CA GLY A 760 -14.91 -34.34 -14.98
C GLY A 760 -16.29 -34.94 -14.72
N VAL A 761 -16.39 -35.98 -13.88
CA VAL A 761 -17.65 -36.59 -13.46
C VAL A 761 -18.43 -35.65 -12.55
N LEU A 762 -17.79 -34.98 -11.59
CA LEU A 762 -18.44 -34.01 -10.71
C LEU A 762 -18.97 -32.80 -11.48
N GLN A 763 -18.21 -32.27 -12.43
CA GLN A 763 -18.60 -31.16 -13.28
C GLN A 763 -19.77 -31.56 -14.19
N LYS A 764 -19.71 -32.74 -14.81
CA LYS A 764 -20.82 -33.27 -15.61
C LYS A 764 -22.06 -33.55 -14.75
N PHE A 765 -21.87 -34.05 -13.53
CA PHE A 765 -22.94 -34.29 -12.57
C PHE A 765 -23.60 -32.98 -12.16
N VAL A 766 -22.84 -31.98 -11.68
CA VAL A 766 -23.38 -30.65 -11.31
C VAL A 766 -24.07 -30.00 -12.50
N TYR A 767 -23.48 -30.08 -13.70
CA TYR A 767 -24.09 -29.55 -14.92
C TYR A 767 -25.42 -30.27 -15.25
N PHE A 768 -25.43 -31.60 -15.23
CA PHE A 768 -26.63 -32.39 -15.53
C PHE A 768 -27.72 -32.20 -14.48
N THR A 769 -27.37 -32.23 -13.19
CA THR A 769 -28.29 -31.93 -12.09
C THR A 769 -28.86 -30.53 -12.22
N SER A 770 -28.03 -29.51 -12.48
CA SER A 770 -28.51 -28.13 -12.67
C SER A 770 -29.39 -27.99 -13.90
N ALA A 771 -29.08 -28.66 -15.00
CA ALA A 771 -29.87 -28.65 -16.23
C ALA A 771 -31.23 -29.34 -16.05
N VAL A 772 -31.27 -30.50 -15.39
CA VAL A 772 -32.52 -31.24 -15.14
C VAL A 772 -33.38 -30.50 -14.11
N VAL A 773 -32.80 -30.01 -13.00
CA VAL A 773 -33.48 -29.19 -11.99
C VAL A 773 -34.00 -27.89 -12.63
N GLY A 774 -33.21 -27.22 -13.47
CA GLY A 774 -33.63 -26.01 -14.19
C GLY A 774 -34.77 -26.27 -15.18
N THR A 775 -34.69 -27.38 -15.93
CA THR A 775 -35.75 -27.76 -16.91
C THR A 775 -37.06 -28.08 -16.21
N ILE A 776 -37.02 -28.85 -15.11
CA ILE A 776 -38.21 -29.18 -14.32
C ILE A 776 -38.75 -27.95 -13.60
N GLY A 777 -37.89 -27.10 -13.04
CA GLY A 777 -38.30 -25.83 -12.43
C GLY A 777 -39.00 -24.90 -13.43
N PHE A 778 -38.53 -24.86 -14.67
CA PHE A 778 -39.20 -24.14 -15.77
C PHE A 778 -40.56 -24.75 -16.12
N GLN A 779 -40.66 -26.07 -16.24
CA GLN A 779 -41.93 -26.76 -16.51
C GLN A 779 -42.96 -26.57 -15.39
N LEU A 780 -42.51 -26.44 -14.14
CA LEU A 780 -43.33 -26.14 -12.97
C LEU A 780 -43.62 -24.64 -12.79
N LYS A 781 -43.19 -23.77 -13.72
CA LYS A 781 -43.31 -22.29 -13.65
C LYS A 781 -42.71 -21.68 -12.38
N LEU A 782 -41.68 -22.32 -11.81
CA LEU A 782 -40.98 -21.86 -10.61
C LEU A 782 -39.80 -20.93 -10.93
N VAL A 783 -39.35 -20.92 -12.19
CA VAL A 783 -38.22 -20.12 -12.67
C VAL A 783 -38.67 -19.43 -13.96
N ASP A 784 -38.96 -18.14 -13.88
CA ASP A 784 -39.16 -17.30 -15.07
C ASP A 784 -37.79 -16.90 -15.63
N LEU A 785 -37.58 -17.15 -16.92
CA LEU A 785 -36.38 -16.74 -17.66
C LEU A 785 -36.50 -15.28 -18.14
#